data_AF-A6DHT6-F1
#
_entry.id   AF-A6DHT6-F1
#
_cell.length_a   1.000
_cell.length_b   1.000
_cell.length_c   1.000
_cell.angle_alpha   90.00
_cell.angle_beta   90.00
_cell.angle_gamma   90.00
#
_symmetry.space_group_name_H-M   'P 1'
#
loop_
_entity.id
_entity.type
_entity.pdbx_description
1 polymer ?
#
loop_
_entity_poly.entity_id
_entity_poly.type
_entity_poly.pdbx_seq_one_letter_code
_entity_poly.pdbx_strand_id
1 'polypeptide(L)'
;MSYLGAVEIKSGVDSSGVSHVRVWGLPQGPGSTTAERADWRILKAFEQNYPKIRLHSANGLNLPGVGNENDVGPLLAISGGVAPDILYVNFRKSASYIDNEFLYPLDEYIADFAKEQGEELVKDLIHPALKKVVYRPGPVDGERQVRTWMIPADPLVMTMIYRKDIFARAGLDPRKPPSNWEEMKEISRKIVEHQPSNFAVLATARDGTSWNFMPYLSSSGSSVLEQQADDSWRAVFANQNAAKALSFYSWLHAGLRPDGKTRGYATGNKNYLAEGRVAMAMTYLGGEEMAKVDTSGSKWGFAPVPAGPDGISSAEINARMWGIFRGQKDKRVRDAAFQWLAFRKSQEAVKIRVDTYIESNEISALNPTLLDRLGPGYHKYAAFINDDLKKLYGQLIQTAKPEPYGTNCDLVYDYLDKPVQEAILWAREGHLETQSPAEIEKQMKYFLDEGQKNLEKEMLKILPPEERQTRRRVAMLATICLFSLFGWAFYRVYKVLSPQNTLRKGWDLKRYWQAYLVLIPAVLTIAVWQYYPLLRGSAMAFQDYKVAVPVVNWVGFDNFADVLYNSDFWYSLWLSFYYSFLVILLTWLPPLLLALMLDEVPRFSVLFRVLFYLPALISGLVVIFLWKQFFDPGPEGLMNQAMNFLGFGQQYWFEDPHLAMICLIIPLAWAS
;
A
#
# COMPACT_ATOMS: atom_id res chain seq x y z
N MET A 1 27.73 -10.13 -3.99
CA MET A 1 28.91 -9.22 -3.89
C MET A 1 28.34 -7.82 -3.72
N SER A 2 28.56 -7.01 -2.68
CA SER A 2 29.41 -6.99 -1.49
C SER A 2 28.63 -6.25 -0.38
N TYR A 3 28.24 -6.95 0.70
CA TYR A 3 27.55 -6.38 1.87
C TYR A 3 28.56 -5.95 2.95
N LEU A 4 29.51 -5.08 2.58
CA LEU A 4 30.45 -4.47 3.51
C LEU A 4 30.53 -2.97 3.18
N GLY A 5 29.97 -2.15 4.08
CA GLY A 5 30.15 -0.69 4.05
C GLY A 5 28.90 0.14 3.75
N ALA A 6 27.77 -0.11 4.42
CA ALA A 6 26.82 0.98 4.63
C ALA A 6 27.45 1.93 5.65
N VAL A 7 28.31 2.85 5.19
CA VAL A 7 28.67 4.02 5.98
C VAL A 7 27.35 4.67 6.35
N GLU A 8 27.06 4.75 7.65
CA GLU A 8 25.90 5.45 8.17
C GLU A 8 26.02 6.91 7.73
N ILE A 9 25.37 7.27 6.63
CA ILE A 9 25.53 8.61 6.06
C ILE A 9 24.78 9.59 6.97
N LYS A 10 25.54 10.28 7.83
CA LYS A 10 25.00 11.23 8.78
C LYS A 10 24.48 12.45 8.03
N SER A 11 23.19 12.74 8.26
CA SER A 11 22.62 14.05 7.94
C SER A 11 23.30 15.13 8.79
N GLY A 12 23.54 16.30 8.20
CA GLY A 12 24.25 17.39 8.85
C GLY A 12 25.14 18.18 7.91
N VAL A 13 25.89 19.12 8.45
CA VAL A 13 26.90 19.87 7.69
C VAL A 13 28.29 19.39 8.11
N ASP A 14 29.10 19.00 7.13
CA ASP A 14 30.46 18.52 7.38
C ASP A 14 31.45 19.67 7.66
N SER A 15 32.70 19.32 8.01
CA SER A 15 33.75 20.31 8.29
C SER A 15 34.12 21.18 7.10
N SER A 16 33.77 20.78 5.88
CA SER A 16 33.99 21.56 4.65
C SER A 16 32.83 22.49 4.30
N GLY A 17 31.74 22.45 5.10
CA GLY A 17 30.54 23.25 4.90
C GLY A 17 29.56 22.63 3.89
N VAL A 18 29.70 21.35 3.55
CA VAL A 18 28.79 20.62 2.67
C VAL A 18 27.60 20.11 3.49
N SER A 19 26.38 20.38 3.02
CA SER A 19 25.14 19.89 3.62
C SER A 19 24.80 18.50 3.09
N HIS A 20 24.76 17.51 3.98
CA HIS A 20 24.31 16.14 3.71
C HIS A 20 22.82 16.02 4.04
N VAL A 21 22.00 15.75 3.03
CA VAL A 21 20.54 15.67 3.15
C VAL A 21 20.08 14.25 2.81
N ARG A 22 19.34 13.61 3.71
CA ARG A 22 18.72 12.30 3.51
C ARG A 22 17.34 12.44 2.88
N VAL A 23 17.12 11.80 1.74
CA VAL A 23 15.89 11.97 0.95
C VAL A 23 15.23 10.61 0.73
N TRP A 24 13.96 10.49 1.11
CA TRP A 24 13.16 9.31 0.80
C TRP A 24 12.82 9.25 -0.69
N GLY A 25 12.98 8.07 -1.30
CA GLY A 25 12.74 7.87 -2.73
C GLY A 25 13.79 8.49 -3.65
N LEU A 26 14.99 8.78 -3.12
CA LEU A 26 16.11 9.26 -3.96
C LEU A 26 16.63 8.14 -4.86
N PRO A 27 16.82 8.36 -6.17
CA PRO A 27 17.31 7.32 -7.08
C PRO A 27 18.73 6.89 -6.71
N GLN A 28 18.94 5.57 -6.65
CA GLN A 28 20.23 4.94 -6.31
C GLN A 28 21.11 4.70 -7.55
N GLY A 29 20.53 4.85 -8.73
CA GLY A 29 21.19 4.68 -10.02
C GLY A 29 20.24 5.07 -11.16
N PRO A 30 20.65 4.85 -12.42
CA PRO A 30 19.84 5.21 -13.60
C PRO A 30 18.48 4.52 -13.65
N GLY A 31 18.33 3.36 -12.99
CA GLY A 31 17.12 2.54 -13.08
C GLY A 31 16.92 1.91 -14.46
N SER A 32 15.79 1.21 -14.60
CA SER A 32 15.42 0.46 -15.81
C SER A 32 14.37 1.18 -16.65
N THR A 33 13.54 2.01 -16.02
CA THR A 33 12.48 2.77 -16.68
C THR A 33 12.96 4.17 -17.11
N THR A 34 12.28 4.76 -18.09
CA THR A 34 12.55 6.14 -18.54
C THR A 34 12.34 7.16 -17.42
N ALA A 35 11.34 6.95 -16.57
CA ALA A 35 11.07 7.80 -15.41
C ALA A 35 12.24 7.78 -14.41
N GLU A 36 12.77 6.59 -14.08
CA GLU A 36 13.93 6.47 -13.18
C GLU A 36 15.19 7.10 -13.78
N ARG A 37 15.42 6.93 -15.09
CA ARG A 37 16.54 7.57 -15.79
C ARG A 37 16.44 9.08 -15.75
N ALA A 38 15.24 9.62 -15.92
CA ALA A 38 14.99 11.06 -15.83
C ALA A 38 15.26 11.57 -14.40
N ASP A 39 14.74 10.90 -13.38
CA ASP A 39 14.97 11.28 -11.97
C ASP A 39 16.45 11.21 -11.60
N TRP A 40 17.19 10.21 -12.09
CA TRP A 40 18.64 10.11 -11.91
C TRP A 40 19.41 11.24 -12.60
N ARG A 41 19.06 11.59 -13.84
CA ARG A 41 19.68 12.73 -14.55
C ARG A 41 19.39 14.06 -13.84
N ILE A 42 18.18 14.25 -13.32
CA ILE A 42 17.82 15.44 -12.53
C ILE A 42 18.68 15.50 -11.26
N LEU A 43 18.88 14.37 -10.55
CA LEU A 43 19.79 14.31 -9.42
C LEU A 43 21.22 14.72 -9.81
N LYS A 44 21.74 14.23 -10.94
CA LYS A 44 23.09 14.60 -11.40
C LYS A 44 23.23 16.07 -11.77
N ALA A 45 22.23 16.66 -12.42
CA ALA A 45 22.21 18.09 -12.68
C ALA A 45 22.18 18.90 -11.37
N PHE A 46 21.40 18.47 -10.39
CA PHE A 46 21.38 19.11 -9.07
C PHE A 46 22.74 19.06 -8.38
N GLU A 47 23.41 17.90 -8.34
CA GLU A 47 24.73 17.75 -7.72
C GLU A 47 25.80 18.61 -8.40
N GLN A 48 25.65 18.89 -9.69
CA GLN A 48 26.53 19.78 -10.46
C GLN A 48 26.26 21.26 -10.13
N ASN A 49 24.98 21.65 -10.07
CA ASN A 49 24.58 23.05 -9.83
C ASN A 49 24.74 23.45 -8.35
N TYR A 50 24.65 22.50 -7.43
CA TYR A 50 24.74 22.71 -5.99
C TYR A 50 25.81 21.81 -5.36
N PRO A 51 27.11 22.02 -5.65
CA PRO A 51 28.18 21.13 -5.19
C PRO A 51 28.36 21.11 -3.67
N LYS A 52 27.82 22.10 -2.96
CA LYS A 52 27.78 22.17 -1.49
C LYS A 52 26.61 21.40 -0.87
N ILE A 53 25.77 20.75 -1.67
CA ILE A 53 24.68 19.90 -1.20
C ILE A 53 24.95 18.48 -1.69
N ARG A 54 24.87 17.51 -0.76
CA ARG A 54 25.00 16.09 -1.06
C ARG A 54 23.73 15.38 -0.62
N LEU A 55 23.03 14.79 -1.59
CA LEU A 55 21.80 14.06 -1.35
C LEU A 55 22.11 12.58 -1.17
N HIS A 56 21.50 11.97 -0.16
CA HIS A 56 21.68 10.58 0.19
C HIS A 56 20.34 9.87 0.22
N SER A 57 20.26 8.69 -0.37
CA SER A 57 19.03 7.90 -0.30
C SER A 57 18.78 7.46 1.13
N ALA A 58 17.55 7.67 1.59
CA ALA A 58 17.09 7.32 2.93
C ALA A 58 16.14 6.11 2.93
N ASN A 59 16.09 5.36 1.84
CA ASN A 59 15.23 4.19 1.71
C ASN A 59 15.65 3.16 2.78
N GLY A 60 14.70 2.75 3.61
CA GLY A 60 14.93 1.82 4.72
C GLY A 60 15.10 0.37 4.26
N LEU A 61 15.10 -0.55 5.22
CA LEU A 61 15.01 -1.99 4.93
C LEU A 61 13.60 -2.31 4.40
N ASN A 62 13.53 -2.86 3.18
CA ASN A 62 12.29 -3.37 2.64
C ASN A 62 11.87 -4.62 3.40
N LEU A 63 10.73 -4.54 4.10
CA LEU A 63 10.09 -5.68 4.75
C LEU A 63 9.02 -6.24 3.82
N PRO A 64 9.23 -7.42 3.20
CA PRO A 64 8.21 -8.05 2.38
C PRO A 64 6.92 -8.26 3.16
N GLY A 65 5.78 -7.86 2.59
CA GLY A 65 4.45 -8.06 3.20
C GLY A 65 3.99 -6.95 4.15
N VAL A 66 4.74 -5.86 4.34
CA VAL A 66 4.35 -4.75 5.22
C VAL A 66 3.90 -3.54 4.40
N GLY A 67 2.62 -3.52 4.01
CA GLY A 67 1.95 -2.37 3.38
C GLY A 67 2.66 -1.81 2.14
N ASN A 68 2.25 -0.61 1.69
CA ASN A 68 3.01 0.14 0.68
C ASN A 68 4.28 0.71 1.33
N GLU A 69 5.45 0.41 0.75
CA GLU A 69 6.76 0.87 1.24
C GLU A 69 6.79 2.38 1.51
N ASN A 70 6.14 3.16 0.64
CA ASN A 70 6.10 4.61 0.77
C ASN A 70 5.18 5.10 1.90
N ASP A 71 4.22 4.29 2.33
CA ASP A 71 3.27 4.62 3.38
C ASP A 71 3.76 4.20 4.78
N VAL A 72 4.66 3.22 4.87
CA VAL A 72 5.15 2.64 6.15
C VAL A 72 6.63 2.92 6.38
N GLY A 73 7.43 2.91 5.31
CA GLY A 73 8.88 3.04 5.36
C GLY A 73 9.37 4.33 6.05
N PRO A 74 8.87 5.53 5.71
CA PRO A 74 9.28 6.75 6.39
C PRO A 74 8.94 6.73 7.89
N LEU A 75 7.79 6.16 8.27
CA LEU A 75 7.37 6.05 9.68
C LEU A 75 8.28 5.09 10.47
N LEU A 76 8.68 3.97 9.87
CA LEU A 76 9.65 3.05 10.46
C LEU A 76 11.03 3.70 10.61
N ALA A 77 11.48 4.46 9.59
CA ALA A 77 12.74 5.18 9.65
C ALA A 77 12.73 6.26 10.75
N ILE A 78 11.61 6.97 10.93
CA ILE A 78 11.41 7.89 12.04
C ILE A 78 11.49 7.14 13.37
N SER A 79 10.75 6.03 13.53
CA SER A 79 10.73 5.18 14.73
C SER A 79 12.10 4.59 15.08
N GLY A 80 12.89 4.26 14.07
CA GLY A 80 14.26 3.75 14.21
C GLY A 80 15.31 4.83 14.47
N GLY A 81 14.94 6.13 14.54
CA GLY A 81 15.88 7.23 14.76
C GLY A 81 16.75 7.58 13.54
N VAL A 82 16.44 7.01 12.37
CA VAL A 82 17.16 7.22 11.10
C VAL A 82 16.30 7.97 10.07
N ALA A 83 15.42 8.85 10.57
CA ALA A 83 14.46 9.61 9.78
C ALA A 83 15.09 10.32 8.57
N PRO A 84 14.49 10.25 7.37
CA PRO A 84 14.86 11.12 6.26
C PRO A 84 14.69 12.60 6.62
N ASP A 85 15.51 13.47 6.03
CA ASP A 85 15.31 14.92 6.11
C ASP A 85 14.15 15.39 5.21
N ILE A 86 13.94 14.68 4.10
CA ILE A 86 12.80 14.86 3.20
C ILE A 86 11.97 13.57 3.22
N LEU A 87 10.74 13.71 3.69
CA LEU A 87 9.76 12.63 3.80
C LEU A 87 8.88 12.58 2.56
N TYR A 88 8.63 11.39 2.05
CA TYR A 88 7.50 11.16 1.15
C TYR A 88 6.20 11.16 1.96
N VAL A 89 5.19 11.85 1.45
CA VAL A 89 3.88 11.95 2.08
C VAL A 89 2.79 11.69 1.04
N ASN A 90 1.98 10.68 1.30
CA ASN A 90 0.81 10.35 0.49
C ASN A 90 -0.40 11.22 0.88
N PHE A 91 -1.31 11.49 -0.05
CA PHE A 91 -2.53 12.30 0.16
C PHE A 91 -3.30 11.83 1.41
N ARG A 92 -3.69 10.56 1.42
CA ARG A 92 -4.48 9.95 2.52
C ARG A 92 -3.80 9.95 3.90
N LYS A 93 -2.47 9.89 3.95
CA LYS A 93 -1.70 9.87 5.21
C LYS A 93 -1.27 11.25 5.66
N SER A 94 -1.44 12.25 4.81
CA SER A 94 -0.81 13.55 5.00
C SER A 94 -1.28 14.23 6.29
N ALA A 95 -2.55 14.10 6.69
CA ALA A 95 -3.04 14.67 7.95
C ALA A 95 -2.35 14.02 9.15
N SER A 96 -2.18 12.69 9.15
CA SER A 96 -1.45 11.97 10.20
C SER A 96 -0.01 12.47 10.34
N TYR A 97 0.66 12.83 9.25
CA TYR A 97 2.01 13.42 9.31
C TYR A 97 2.02 14.84 9.92
N ILE A 98 0.96 15.62 9.69
CA ILE A 98 0.81 16.97 10.25
C ILE A 98 0.42 16.90 11.72
N ASP A 99 -0.61 16.13 12.06
CA ASP A 99 -1.15 16.01 13.43
C ASP A 99 -0.15 15.34 14.40
N ASN A 100 0.76 14.51 13.89
CA ASN A 100 1.89 13.96 14.65
C ASN A 100 3.16 14.83 14.60
N GLU A 101 3.08 16.04 14.05
CA GLU A 101 4.17 17.01 13.99
C GLU A 101 5.45 16.49 13.30
N PHE A 102 5.30 15.62 12.30
CA PHE A 102 6.43 15.12 11.51
C PHE A 102 6.92 16.15 10.49
N LEU A 103 6.07 17.06 10.05
CA LEU A 103 6.38 18.01 8.98
C LEU A 103 6.76 19.39 9.52
N TYR A 104 7.75 20.01 8.88
CA TYR A 104 8.14 21.40 9.11
C TYR A 104 7.33 22.33 8.17
N PRO A 105 6.75 23.43 8.67
CA PRO A 105 6.05 24.42 7.82
C PRO A 105 6.96 25.06 6.77
N LEU A 106 6.49 25.17 5.52
CA LEU A 106 7.28 25.62 4.38
C LEU A 106 7.03 27.09 3.99
N ASP A 107 6.16 27.80 4.70
CA ASP A 107 5.70 29.14 4.33
C ASP A 107 6.84 30.17 4.19
N GLU A 108 7.83 30.14 5.09
CA GLU A 108 9.02 31.00 5.02
C GLU A 108 9.83 30.74 3.75
N TYR A 109 10.09 29.47 3.43
CA TYR A 109 10.84 29.09 2.23
C TYR A 109 10.10 29.45 0.93
N ILE A 110 8.78 29.29 0.90
CA ILE A 110 7.97 29.65 -0.26
C ILE A 110 7.95 31.17 -0.45
N ALA A 111 7.84 31.93 0.65
CA ALA A 111 7.88 33.39 0.59
C ALA A 111 9.26 33.90 0.09
N ASP A 112 10.35 33.30 0.54
CA ASP A 112 11.68 33.67 0.09
C ASP A 112 11.94 33.24 -1.36
N PHE A 113 11.49 32.04 -1.76
CA PHE A 113 11.51 31.62 -3.15
C PHE A 113 10.73 32.57 -4.06
N ALA A 114 9.56 33.05 -3.61
CA ALA A 114 8.75 34.00 -4.37
C ALA A 114 9.47 35.36 -4.55
N LYS A 115 10.20 35.83 -3.53
CA LYS A 115 11.00 37.06 -3.62
C LYS A 115 12.18 36.90 -4.59
N GLU A 116 12.83 35.74 -4.58
CA GLU A 116 14.04 35.48 -5.37
C GLU A 116 13.74 35.13 -6.84
N GLN A 117 12.70 34.34 -7.08
CA GLN A 117 12.38 33.75 -8.38
C GLN A 117 11.11 34.35 -9.03
N GLY A 118 10.31 35.09 -8.26
CA GLY A 118 9.05 35.69 -8.70
C GLY A 118 7.81 34.84 -8.38
N GLU A 119 6.66 35.51 -8.18
CA GLU A 119 5.42 34.85 -7.76
C GLU A 119 4.85 33.85 -8.79
N GLU A 120 5.11 34.05 -10.08
CA GLU A 120 4.67 33.13 -11.14
C GLU A 120 5.25 31.72 -10.93
N LEU A 121 6.53 31.61 -10.53
CA LEU A 121 7.19 30.32 -10.32
C LEU A 121 6.72 29.60 -9.04
N VAL A 122 6.00 30.28 -8.15
CA VAL A 122 5.33 29.62 -7.01
C VAL A 122 4.19 28.73 -7.50
N LYS A 123 3.51 29.09 -8.59
CA LYS A 123 2.45 28.27 -9.19
C LYS A 123 3.01 26.94 -9.73
N ASP A 124 4.27 26.94 -10.16
CA ASP A 124 5.00 25.74 -10.59
C ASP A 124 5.41 24.85 -9.42
N LEU A 125 5.62 25.41 -8.22
CA LEU A 125 5.85 24.64 -7.00
C LEU A 125 4.59 23.90 -6.56
N ILE A 126 3.44 24.59 -6.56
CA ILE A 126 2.17 24.04 -6.07
C ILE A 126 1.07 24.31 -7.09
N HIS A 127 0.70 23.27 -7.84
CA HIS A 127 -0.40 23.34 -8.79
C HIS A 127 -1.71 23.74 -8.08
N PRO A 128 -2.53 24.65 -8.64
CA PRO A 128 -3.75 25.15 -7.98
C PRO A 128 -4.71 24.05 -7.50
N ALA A 129 -4.88 22.98 -8.29
CA ALA A 129 -5.73 21.85 -7.95
C ALA A 129 -5.29 21.08 -6.67
N LEU A 130 -4.01 21.21 -6.27
CA LEU A 130 -3.46 20.52 -5.10
C LEU A 130 -3.33 21.45 -3.87
N LYS A 131 -3.61 22.75 -4.02
CA LYS A 131 -3.40 23.75 -2.97
C LYS A 131 -4.12 23.40 -1.66
N LYS A 132 -5.38 22.94 -1.74
CA LYS A 132 -6.19 22.56 -0.57
C LYS A 132 -5.61 21.38 0.22
N VAL A 133 -4.82 20.52 -0.43
CA VAL A 133 -4.23 19.33 0.20
C VAL A 133 -2.97 19.70 0.98
N VAL A 134 -2.18 20.65 0.47
CA VAL A 134 -0.89 21.03 1.07
C VAL A 134 -0.95 22.25 1.99
N TYR A 135 -1.93 23.14 1.79
CA TYR A 135 -2.15 24.36 2.58
C TYR A 135 -3.37 24.19 3.49
N ARG A 136 -3.13 23.93 4.79
CA ARG A 136 -4.19 23.52 5.74
C ARG A 136 -3.79 23.70 7.21
N PRO A 137 -4.75 23.70 8.16
CA PRO A 137 -4.45 23.83 9.58
C PRO A 137 -3.65 22.64 10.13
N GLY A 138 -2.63 22.92 10.92
CA GLY A 138 -1.86 21.92 11.66
C GLY A 138 -1.19 22.51 12.91
N PRO A 139 -0.69 21.66 13.82
CA PRO A 139 -0.09 22.07 15.08
C PRO A 139 1.25 22.82 14.88
N VAL A 140 1.29 24.08 15.31
CA VAL A 140 2.46 24.95 15.36
C VAL A 140 2.49 25.59 16.74
N ASP A 141 3.54 25.31 17.51
CA ASP A 141 3.75 25.87 18.86
C ASP A 141 2.55 25.71 19.82
N GLY A 142 1.81 24.61 19.70
CA GLY A 142 0.65 24.30 20.55
C GLY A 142 -0.70 24.78 20.02
N GLU A 143 -0.74 25.52 18.91
CA GLU A 143 -1.96 26.02 18.27
C GLU A 143 -2.14 25.43 16.86
N ARG A 144 -3.39 25.32 16.37
CA ARG A 144 -3.63 24.96 14.97
C ARG A 144 -3.55 26.20 14.09
N GLN A 145 -2.53 26.27 13.24
CA GLN A 145 -2.33 27.36 12.29
C GLN A 145 -2.35 26.82 10.85
N VAL A 146 -2.90 27.60 9.93
CA VAL A 146 -2.91 27.25 8.50
C VAL A 146 -1.53 27.52 7.91
N ARG A 147 -0.91 26.48 7.36
CA ARG A 147 0.46 26.50 6.84
C ARG A 147 0.57 25.67 5.57
N THR A 148 1.62 25.88 4.79
CA THR A 148 2.01 24.96 3.71
C THR A 148 2.95 23.88 4.27
N TRP A 149 2.60 22.62 4.12
CA TRP A 149 3.34 21.52 4.78
C TRP A 149 4.23 20.70 3.83
N MET A 150 3.91 20.71 2.53
CA MET A 150 4.52 19.82 1.54
C MET A 150 4.61 20.49 0.16
N ILE A 151 5.55 20.04 -0.67
CA ILE A 151 5.64 20.35 -2.10
C ILE A 151 5.18 19.13 -2.90
N PRO A 152 4.11 19.24 -3.71
CA PRO A 152 3.61 18.13 -4.51
C PRO A 152 4.39 17.97 -5.83
N ALA A 153 4.40 16.75 -6.37
CA ALA A 153 4.68 16.48 -7.78
C ALA A 153 3.61 17.12 -8.67
N ASP A 154 3.70 16.85 -9.98
CA ASP A 154 2.62 17.22 -10.89
C ASP A 154 1.38 16.36 -10.62
N PRO A 155 0.17 16.90 -10.83
CA PRO A 155 -1.06 16.15 -10.66
C PRO A 155 -1.11 14.85 -11.47
N LEU A 156 -1.61 13.80 -10.83
CA LEU A 156 -1.97 12.53 -11.42
C LEU A 156 -3.49 12.48 -11.50
N VAL A 157 -4.05 12.24 -12.68
CA VAL A 157 -5.51 12.25 -12.89
C VAL A 157 -5.98 10.90 -13.41
N MET A 158 -6.96 10.29 -12.72
CA MET A 158 -7.46 8.96 -13.08
C MET A 158 -8.14 8.97 -14.46
N THR A 159 -7.83 7.97 -15.28
CA THR A 159 -8.35 7.75 -16.63
C THR A 159 -8.58 6.26 -16.89
N MET A 160 -9.26 5.93 -17.99
CA MET A 160 -9.29 4.58 -18.53
C MET A 160 -8.37 4.49 -19.76
N ILE A 161 -7.51 3.47 -19.78
CA ILE A 161 -6.79 3.05 -20.97
C ILE A 161 -7.44 1.81 -21.57
N TYR A 162 -7.35 1.66 -22.90
CA TYR A 162 -7.86 0.48 -23.59
C TYR A 162 -6.99 0.06 -24.78
N ARG A 163 -7.02 -1.23 -25.11
CA ARG A 163 -6.26 -1.87 -26.20
C ARG A 163 -7.07 -1.92 -27.49
N LYS A 164 -6.72 -1.04 -28.43
CA LYS A 164 -7.31 -0.92 -29.77
C LYS A 164 -7.21 -2.22 -30.57
N ASP A 165 -6.11 -2.95 -30.44
CA ASP A 165 -5.90 -4.24 -31.12
C ASP A 165 -6.74 -5.38 -30.51
N ILE A 166 -7.02 -5.36 -29.20
CA ILE A 166 -7.96 -6.31 -28.58
C ILE A 166 -9.37 -6.00 -29.05
N PHE A 167 -9.74 -4.72 -29.10
CA PHE A 167 -11.02 -4.26 -29.64
C PHE A 167 -11.20 -4.72 -31.10
N ALA A 168 -10.21 -4.46 -31.96
CA ALA A 168 -10.23 -4.87 -33.36
C ALA A 168 -10.42 -6.39 -33.51
N ARG A 169 -9.67 -7.20 -32.74
CA ARG A 169 -9.78 -8.66 -32.77
C ARG A 169 -11.12 -9.19 -32.26
N ALA A 170 -11.81 -8.43 -31.41
CA ALA A 170 -13.15 -8.74 -30.92
C ALA A 170 -14.28 -8.16 -31.82
N GLY A 171 -13.94 -7.61 -33.00
CA GLY A 171 -14.91 -7.01 -33.92
C GLY A 171 -15.47 -5.65 -33.45
N LEU A 172 -14.83 -5.00 -32.47
CA LEU A 172 -15.22 -3.69 -31.95
C LEU A 172 -14.48 -2.57 -32.69
N ASP A 173 -15.09 -1.36 -32.78
CA ASP A 173 -14.40 -0.19 -33.33
C ASP A 173 -13.22 0.20 -32.40
N PRO A 174 -11.97 0.14 -32.89
CA PRO A 174 -10.77 0.45 -32.08
C PRO A 174 -10.68 1.90 -31.61
N ARG A 175 -11.57 2.79 -32.06
CA ARG A 175 -11.62 4.20 -31.67
C ARG A 175 -12.79 4.53 -30.75
N LYS A 176 -13.65 3.55 -30.46
CA LYS A 176 -14.87 3.75 -29.66
C LYS A 176 -14.75 3.01 -28.30
N PRO A 177 -14.14 3.64 -27.27
CA PRO A 177 -14.17 3.10 -25.92
C PRO A 177 -15.59 3.14 -25.32
N PRO A 178 -15.89 2.36 -24.27
CA PRO A 178 -17.16 2.48 -23.57
C PRO A 178 -17.29 3.86 -22.92
N SER A 179 -18.40 4.53 -23.17
CA SER A 179 -18.74 5.82 -22.57
C SER A 179 -19.44 5.67 -21.21
N ASN A 180 -20.08 4.53 -20.97
CA ASN A 180 -20.84 4.22 -19.78
C ASN A 180 -20.74 2.73 -19.40
N TRP A 181 -21.25 2.39 -18.23
CA TRP A 181 -21.18 1.02 -17.70
C TRP A 181 -21.90 -0.02 -18.54
N GLU A 182 -23.04 0.29 -19.17
CA GLU A 182 -23.77 -0.68 -20.00
C GLU A 182 -23.00 -1.01 -21.28
N GLU A 183 -22.43 0.00 -21.95
CA GLU A 183 -21.50 -0.22 -23.07
C GLU A 183 -20.28 -1.02 -22.62
N MET A 184 -19.77 -0.76 -21.42
CA MET A 184 -18.64 -1.50 -20.85
C MET A 184 -19.00 -2.97 -20.61
N LYS A 185 -20.23 -3.30 -20.17
CA LYS A 185 -20.70 -4.70 -20.04
C LYS A 185 -20.74 -5.38 -21.41
N GLU A 186 -21.32 -4.72 -22.40
CA GLU A 186 -21.46 -5.27 -23.76
C GLU A 186 -20.08 -5.56 -24.38
N ILE A 187 -19.16 -4.58 -24.31
CA ILE A 187 -17.79 -4.73 -24.78
C ILE A 187 -17.07 -5.86 -24.05
N SER A 188 -17.23 -5.95 -22.72
CA SER A 188 -16.62 -7.00 -21.92
C SER A 188 -17.08 -8.39 -22.33
N ARG A 189 -18.37 -8.58 -22.61
CA ARG A 189 -18.92 -9.84 -23.14
C ARG A 189 -18.33 -10.20 -24.50
N LYS A 190 -18.32 -9.25 -25.44
CA LYS A 190 -17.77 -9.49 -26.79
C LYS A 190 -16.29 -9.86 -26.78
N ILE A 191 -15.49 -9.25 -25.90
CA ILE A 191 -14.06 -9.55 -25.77
C ILE A 191 -13.84 -11.01 -25.34
N VAL A 192 -14.52 -11.45 -24.28
CA VAL A 192 -14.33 -12.82 -23.76
C VAL A 192 -14.99 -13.88 -24.65
N GLU A 193 -16.03 -13.53 -25.39
CA GLU A 193 -16.67 -14.42 -26.38
C GLU A 193 -15.73 -14.75 -27.54
N HIS A 194 -15.04 -13.73 -28.08
CA HIS A 194 -14.09 -13.92 -29.18
C HIS A 194 -12.76 -14.53 -28.70
N GLN A 195 -12.32 -14.20 -27.48
CA GLN A 195 -11.08 -14.70 -26.90
C GLN A 195 -11.30 -15.11 -25.43
N PRO A 196 -11.74 -16.36 -25.17
CA PRO A 196 -12.08 -16.83 -23.82
C PRO A 196 -10.93 -16.76 -22.80
N SER A 197 -9.67 -16.79 -23.26
CA SER A 197 -8.48 -16.66 -22.40
C SER A 197 -8.15 -15.22 -21.99
N ASN A 198 -8.85 -14.23 -22.53
CA ASN A 198 -8.68 -12.81 -22.19
C ASN A 198 -9.58 -12.37 -21.03
N PHE A 199 -9.26 -11.18 -20.53
CA PHE A 199 -10.04 -10.43 -19.55
C PHE A 199 -10.36 -9.04 -20.12
N ALA A 200 -11.55 -8.54 -19.81
CA ALA A 200 -11.97 -7.22 -20.23
C ALA A 200 -11.27 -6.12 -19.43
N VAL A 201 -11.06 -6.32 -18.12
CA VAL A 201 -10.63 -5.26 -17.20
C VAL A 201 -9.50 -5.74 -16.28
N LEU A 202 -8.49 -4.89 -16.06
CA LEU A 202 -7.53 -5.05 -14.97
C LEU A 202 -8.13 -4.48 -13.68
N ALA A 203 -8.52 -5.35 -12.76
CA ALA A 203 -9.01 -5.00 -11.43
C ALA A 203 -8.80 -6.20 -10.50
N THR A 204 -8.27 -5.97 -9.29
CA THR A 204 -8.06 -7.04 -8.30
C THR A 204 -9.33 -7.31 -7.49
N ALA A 205 -9.48 -8.55 -7.00
CA ALA A 205 -10.51 -8.96 -6.03
C ALA A 205 -9.93 -9.22 -4.63
N ARG A 206 -8.65 -8.85 -4.39
CA ARG A 206 -7.91 -9.07 -3.14
C ARG A 206 -7.33 -7.77 -2.56
N ASP A 207 -6.08 -7.78 -2.10
CA ASP A 207 -5.39 -6.61 -1.55
C ASP A 207 -5.44 -5.43 -2.53
N GLY A 208 -5.93 -4.28 -2.04
CA GLY A 208 -6.07 -3.06 -2.85
C GLY A 208 -7.31 -3.03 -3.75
N THR A 209 -8.30 -3.89 -3.50
CA THR A 209 -9.57 -3.92 -4.26
C THR A 209 -10.32 -2.59 -4.17
N SER A 210 -10.35 -1.97 -3.00
CA SER A 210 -10.96 -0.65 -2.76
C SER A 210 -10.37 0.43 -3.66
N TRP A 211 -9.06 0.42 -3.92
CA TRP A 211 -8.43 1.34 -4.87
C TRP A 211 -8.91 1.11 -6.30
N ASN A 212 -9.04 -0.15 -6.75
CA ASN A 212 -9.63 -0.45 -8.05
C ASN A 212 -11.14 -0.18 -8.12
N PHE A 213 -11.84 -0.21 -6.99
CA PHE A 213 -13.27 0.08 -6.88
C PHE A 213 -13.57 1.59 -6.91
N MET A 214 -12.64 2.42 -6.41
CA MET A 214 -12.79 3.87 -6.26
C MET A 214 -13.30 4.60 -7.52
N PRO A 215 -12.78 4.33 -8.74
CA PRO A 215 -13.26 5.00 -9.94
C PRO A 215 -14.74 4.70 -10.23
N TYR A 216 -15.20 3.48 -9.96
CA TYR A 216 -16.60 3.08 -10.15
C TYR A 216 -17.51 3.70 -9.09
N LEU A 217 -17.05 3.76 -7.84
CA LEU A 217 -17.78 4.47 -6.79
C LEU A 217 -17.91 5.96 -7.11
N SER A 218 -16.84 6.57 -7.62
CA SER A 218 -16.85 7.99 -7.98
C SER A 218 -17.74 8.26 -9.20
N SER A 219 -17.71 7.38 -10.21
CA SER A 219 -18.57 7.51 -11.39
C SER A 219 -20.03 7.13 -11.13
N SER A 220 -20.39 6.53 -9.99
CA SER A 220 -21.80 6.46 -9.56
C SER A 220 -22.30 7.77 -8.95
N GLY A 221 -21.45 8.78 -8.80
CA GLY A 221 -21.76 10.01 -8.08
C GLY A 221 -21.61 9.90 -6.56
N SER A 222 -21.09 8.78 -6.07
CA SER A 222 -20.83 8.56 -4.65
C SER A 222 -19.42 9.05 -4.30
N SER A 223 -19.19 9.39 -3.04
CA SER A 223 -17.86 9.66 -2.50
C SER A 223 -17.58 8.66 -1.38
N VAL A 224 -16.32 8.41 -1.04
CA VAL A 224 -16.03 7.57 0.13
C VAL A 224 -16.11 8.35 1.42
N LEU A 225 -15.47 9.51 1.42
CA LEU A 225 -15.43 10.42 2.54
C LEU A 225 -15.91 11.80 2.10
N GLU A 226 -16.57 12.50 3.02
CA GLU A 226 -16.97 13.88 2.86
C GLU A 226 -16.41 14.73 3.99
N GLN A 227 -15.80 15.84 3.62
CA GLN A 227 -15.35 16.86 4.55
C GLN A 227 -16.58 17.62 5.08
N GLN A 228 -16.68 17.69 6.40
CA GLN A 228 -17.72 18.40 7.12
C GLN A 228 -17.36 19.89 7.27
N ALA A 229 -18.30 20.70 7.74
CA ALA A 229 -18.10 22.14 7.91
C ALA A 229 -17.05 22.51 8.98
N ASP A 230 -16.75 21.59 9.89
CA ASP A 230 -15.75 21.74 10.96
C ASP A 230 -14.36 21.17 10.58
N ASP A 231 -14.12 20.94 9.28
CA ASP A 231 -12.93 20.29 8.72
C ASP A 231 -12.74 18.80 9.10
N SER A 232 -13.67 18.20 9.86
CA SER A 232 -13.67 16.76 10.10
C SER A 232 -14.07 15.99 8.84
N TRP A 233 -13.72 14.70 8.78
CA TRP A 233 -14.05 13.84 7.65
C TRP A 233 -14.95 12.71 8.12
N ARG A 234 -15.99 12.41 7.33
CA ARG A 234 -16.95 11.36 7.62
C ARG A 234 -17.09 10.42 6.43
N ALA A 235 -17.27 9.13 6.71
CA ALA A 235 -17.57 8.13 5.71
C ALA A 235 -19.02 8.24 5.20
N VAL A 236 -19.19 8.19 3.88
CA VAL A 236 -20.49 8.40 3.20
C VAL A 236 -20.73 7.43 2.02
N PHE A 237 -19.92 6.38 1.90
CA PHE A 237 -20.01 5.44 0.79
C PHE A 237 -21.23 4.49 0.84
N ALA A 238 -21.94 4.39 1.96
CA ALA A 238 -23.06 3.45 2.11
C ALA A 238 -24.40 4.00 1.59
N ASN A 239 -24.42 4.40 0.32
CA ASN A 239 -25.60 4.95 -0.35
C ASN A 239 -26.07 4.08 -1.54
N GLN A 240 -27.24 4.42 -2.08
CA GLN A 240 -27.87 3.64 -3.15
C GLN A 240 -27.01 3.60 -4.43
N ASN A 241 -26.39 4.72 -4.79
CA ASN A 241 -25.53 4.80 -5.97
C ASN A 241 -24.26 3.94 -5.82
N ALA A 242 -23.70 3.90 -4.61
CA ALA A 242 -22.58 3.04 -4.30
C ALA A 242 -22.94 1.55 -4.33
N ALA A 243 -24.17 1.19 -3.94
CA ALA A 243 -24.66 -0.18 -4.08
C ALA A 243 -24.75 -0.62 -5.54
N LYS A 244 -25.17 0.28 -6.46
CA LYS A 244 -25.11 0.03 -7.92
C LYS A 244 -23.68 -0.12 -8.41
N ALA A 245 -22.75 0.72 -7.92
CA ALA A 245 -21.33 0.60 -8.23
C ALA A 245 -20.77 -0.76 -7.80
N LEU A 246 -21.08 -1.17 -6.57
CA LEU A 246 -20.61 -2.44 -6.02
C LEU A 246 -21.21 -3.64 -6.76
N SER A 247 -22.48 -3.54 -7.18
CA SER A 247 -23.11 -4.54 -8.05
C SER A 247 -22.38 -4.67 -9.39
N PHE A 248 -22.08 -3.54 -10.06
CA PHE A 248 -21.32 -3.53 -11.31
C PHE A 248 -19.91 -4.12 -11.15
N TYR A 249 -19.22 -3.74 -10.08
CA TYR A 249 -17.87 -4.21 -9.79
C TYR A 249 -17.86 -5.70 -9.45
N SER A 250 -18.84 -6.19 -8.69
CA SER A 250 -19.01 -7.62 -8.39
C SER A 250 -19.32 -8.40 -9.67
N TRP A 251 -20.12 -7.85 -10.58
CA TRP A 251 -20.37 -8.44 -11.90
C TRP A 251 -19.09 -8.56 -12.74
N LEU A 252 -18.21 -7.56 -12.71
CA LEU A 252 -16.90 -7.66 -13.39
C LEU A 252 -16.09 -8.85 -12.87
N HIS A 253 -16.22 -9.23 -11.60
CA HIS A 253 -15.43 -10.32 -11.02
C HIS A 253 -16.12 -11.69 -11.02
N ALA A 254 -17.45 -11.72 -11.08
CA ALA A 254 -18.22 -12.94 -10.84
C ALA A 254 -19.33 -13.23 -11.87
N GLY A 255 -19.63 -12.27 -12.75
CA GLY A 255 -20.70 -12.43 -13.73
C GLY A 255 -20.44 -13.62 -14.66
N LEU A 256 -21.49 -14.38 -14.94
CA LEU A 256 -21.41 -15.53 -15.85
C LEU A 256 -20.95 -15.10 -17.25
N ARG A 257 -19.97 -15.80 -17.81
CA ARG A 257 -19.48 -15.59 -19.18
C ARG A 257 -20.44 -16.21 -20.20
N PRO A 258 -20.34 -15.81 -21.49
CA PRO A 258 -21.19 -16.35 -22.56
C PRO A 258 -21.14 -17.89 -22.72
N ASP A 259 -20.08 -18.56 -22.25
CA ASP A 259 -19.97 -20.02 -22.26
C ASP A 259 -20.88 -20.73 -21.24
N GLY A 260 -21.52 -19.97 -20.33
CA GLY A 260 -22.40 -20.46 -19.29
C GLY A 260 -21.71 -21.25 -18.18
N LYS A 261 -20.37 -21.29 -18.14
CA LYS A 261 -19.59 -22.11 -17.20
C LYS A 261 -18.55 -21.29 -16.43
N THR A 262 -17.88 -20.38 -17.13
CA THR A 262 -16.81 -19.56 -16.56
C THR A 262 -17.41 -18.27 -15.99
N ARG A 263 -16.78 -17.72 -14.94
CA ARG A 263 -17.21 -16.47 -14.30
C ARG A 263 -16.11 -15.41 -14.33
N GLY A 264 -16.53 -14.16 -14.34
CA GLY A 264 -15.66 -12.99 -14.20
C GLY A 264 -15.05 -12.48 -15.50
N TYR A 265 -15.07 -11.18 -15.69
CA TYR A 265 -14.50 -10.41 -16.80
C TYR A 265 -13.21 -9.67 -16.41
N ALA A 266 -12.93 -9.52 -15.11
CA ALA A 266 -11.78 -8.84 -14.57
C ALA A 266 -10.67 -9.81 -14.10
N THR A 267 -9.45 -9.29 -14.03
CA THR A 267 -8.30 -10.00 -13.45
C THR A 267 -7.42 -9.04 -12.65
N GLY A 268 -6.92 -9.49 -11.51
CA GLY A 268 -5.90 -8.77 -10.72
C GLY A 268 -4.47 -9.02 -11.22
N ASN A 269 -4.27 -9.92 -12.18
CA ASN A 269 -2.94 -10.29 -12.64
C ASN A 269 -2.39 -9.23 -13.61
N LYS A 270 -1.52 -8.36 -13.09
CA LYS A 270 -0.89 -7.26 -13.85
C LYS A 270 -0.04 -7.74 -15.03
N ASN A 271 0.49 -8.96 -15.00
CA ASN A 271 1.30 -9.50 -16.11
C ASN A 271 0.47 -9.67 -17.39
N TYR A 272 -0.83 -9.97 -17.24
CA TYR A 272 -1.74 -10.14 -18.37
C TYR A 272 -1.94 -8.86 -19.19
N LEU A 273 -1.64 -7.69 -18.61
CA LEU A 273 -1.63 -6.43 -19.35
C LEU A 273 -0.49 -6.41 -20.38
N ALA A 274 0.72 -6.79 -19.96
CA ALA A 274 1.91 -6.86 -20.82
C ALA A 274 1.79 -7.98 -21.87
N GLU A 275 1.19 -9.11 -21.50
CA GLU A 275 0.90 -10.24 -22.40
C GLU A 275 -0.19 -9.91 -23.45
N GLY A 276 -0.88 -8.77 -23.33
CA GLY A 276 -1.95 -8.38 -24.25
C GLY A 276 -3.22 -9.21 -24.11
N ARG A 277 -3.51 -9.67 -22.88
CA ARG A 277 -4.69 -10.45 -22.50
C ARG A 277 -5.73 -9.63 -21.75
N VAL A 278 -5.44 -8.37 -21.42
CA VAL A 278 -6.38 -7.45 -20.75
C VAL A 278 -6.72 -6.27 -21.65
N ALA A 279 -8.01 -6.01 -21.86
CA ALA A 279 -8.48 -5.01 -22.81
C ALA A 279 -8.50 -3.58 -22.27
N MET A 280 -8.86 -3.39 -20.99
CA MET A 280 -9.07 -2.08 -20.37
C MET A 280 -8.46 -2.03 -18.96
N ALA A 281 -8.02 -0.86 -18.52
CA ALA A 281 -7.55 -0.64 -17.15
C ALA A 281 -7.79 0.79 -16.71
N MET A 282 -8.07 1.00 -15.42
CA MET A 282 -8.04 2.33 -14.81
C MET A 282 -6.60 2.63 -14.38
N THR A 283 -6.10 3.81 -14.70
CA THR A 283 -4.73 4.24 -14.36
C THR A 283 -4.66 5.77 -14.23
N TYR A 284 -3.55 6.29 -13.72
CA TYR A 284 -3.31 7.74 -13.70
C TYR A 284 -2.62 8.21 -14.98
N LEU A 285 -3.08 9.36 -15.49
CA LEU A 285 -2.37 10.12 -16.50
C LEU A 285 -1.14 10.81 -15.89
N GLY A 286 0.00 10.60 -16.54
CA GLY A 286 1.29 11.20 -16.20
C GLY A 286 2.21 10.29 -15.37
N GLY A 287 3.51 10.59 -15.45
CA GLY A 287 4.53 9.96 -14.62
C GLY A 287 4.87 8.52 -14.99
N GLU A 288 5.27 7.75 -13.99
CA GLU A 288 5.72 6.35 -14.10
C GLU A 288 4.60 5.41 -14.53
N GLU A 289 3.34 5.69 -14.16
CA GLU A 289 2.21 4.82 -14.48
C GLU A 289 1.94 4.77 -15.99
N MET A 290 2.15 5.89 -16.70
CA MET A 290 2.07 5.91 -18.17
C MET A 290 3.26 5.22 -18.82
N ALA A 291 4.45 5.27 -18.21
CA ALA A 291 5.65 4.60 -18.75
C ALA A 291 5.56 3.06 -18.64
N LYS A 292 4.73 2.52 -17.73
CA LYS A 292 4.44 1.09 -17.63
C LYS A 292 3.56 0.57 -18.76
N VAL A 293 2.87 1.46 -19.46
CA VAL A 293 2.05 1.17 -20.62
C VAL A 293 2.91 1.50 -21.84
N ASP A 294 3.10 0.56 -22.78
CA ASP A 294 3.80 0.87 -24.03
C ASP A 294 3.00 1.90 -24.84
N THR A 295 3.21 3.19 -24.58
CA THR A 295 2.54 4.30 -25.26
C THR A 295 3.18 4.61 -26.62
N SER A 296 4.29 3.95 -26.97
CA SER A 296 4.98 4.16 -28.24
C SER A 296 4.22 3.55 -29.43
N GLY A 297 3.35 2.57 -29.15
CA GLY A 297 2.46 1.96 -30.13
C GLY A 297 1.08 2.62 -30.21
N SER A 298 0.53 2.74 -31.42
CA SER A 298 -0.87 3.13 -31.69
C SER A 298 -1.92 2.16 -31.11
N LYS A 299 -1.48 1.12 -30.38
CA LYS A 299 -2.31 0.05 -29.82
C LYS A 299 -3.13 0.51 -28.61
N TRP A 300 -2.78 1.62 -27.96
CA TRP A 300 -3.52 2.14 -26.82
C TRP A 300 -4.41 3.32 -27.20
N GLY A 301 -5.56 3.39 -26.54
CA GLY A 301 -6.42 4.56 -26.50
C GLY A 301 -6.70 4.98 -25.07
N PHE A 302 -7.13 6.23 -24.91
CA PHE A 302 -7.42 6.87 -23.63
C PHE A 302 -8.85 7.37 -23.64
N ALA A 303 -9.50 7.27 -22.48
CA ALA A 303 -10.88 7.70 -22.30
C ALA A 303 -11.12 8.19 -20.86
N PRO A 304 -12.15 9.04 -20.65
CA PRO A 304 -12.66 9.28 -19.31
C PRO A 304 -13.05 7.96 -18.61
N VAL A 305 -13.13 7.97 -17.29
CA VAL A 305 -13.76 6.87 -16.55
C VAL A 305 -15.20 6.72 -17.05
N PRO A 306 -15.65 5.52 -17.47
CA PRO A 306 -17.00 5.33 -17.99
C PRO A 306 -18.06 5.80 -17.01
N ALA A 307 -19.06 6.52 -17.52
CA ALA A 307 -20.11 7.09 -16.70
C ALA A 307 -20.94 5.99 -16.01
N GLY A 308 -21.29 6.24 -14.75
CA GLY A 308 -22.24 5.41 -14.01
C GLY A 308 -23.69 5.64 -14.47
N PRO A 309 -24.67 5.03 -13.78
CA PRO A 309 -26.09 5.04 -14.18
C PRO A 309 -26.69 6.45 -14.27
N ASP A 310 -26.18 7.39 -13.46
CA ASP A 310 -26.65 8.77 -13.42
C ASP A 310 -25.92 9.69 -14.43
N GLY A 311 -25.12 9.11 -15.34
CA GLY A 311 -24.37 9.85 -16.36
C GLY A 311 -23.12 10.58 -15.83
N ILE A 312 -22.75 10.35 -14.57
CA ILE A 312 -21.58 10.96 -13.93
C ILE A 312 -20.32 10.23 -14.37
N SER A 313 -19.37 10.97 -14.96
CA SER A 313 -17.98 10.54 -15.10
C SER A 313 -17.14 11.38 -14.14
N SER A 314 -16.37 10.72 -13.27
CA SER A 314 -15.54 11.39 -12.28
C SER A 314 -14.14 10.80 -12.29
N ALA A 315 -13.15 11.68 -12.26
CA ALA A 315 -11.75 11.32 -12.07
C ALA A 315 -11.31 11.71 -10.66
N GLU A 316 -10.40 10.92 -10.10
CA GLU A 316 -9.66 11.30 -8.91
C GLU A 316 -8.39 12.05 -9.32
N ILE A 317 -8.00 13.06 -8.55
CA ILE A 317 -6.68 13.70 -8.62
C ILE A 317 -5.83 13.29 -7.41
N ASN A 318 -4.60 12.89 -7.68
CA ASN A 318 -3.59 12.52 -6.70
C ASN A 318 -2.29 13.26 -7.01
N ALA A 319 -1.34 13.27 -6.08
CA ALA A 319 0.05 13.60 -6.37
C ALA A 319 0.98 12.98 -5.32
N ARG A 320 2.17 12.57 -5.75
CA ARG A 320 3.28 12.30 -4.83
C ARG A 320 3.66 13.62 -4.14
N MET A 321 3.84 13.64 -2.82
CA MET A 321 4.23 14.88 -2.11
C MET A 321 5.46 14.65 -1.24
N TRP A 322 6.21 15.71 -0.99
CA TRP A 322 7.35 15.68 -0.07
C TRP A 322 7.30 16.83 0.93
N GLY A 323 7.58 16.52 2.18
CA GLY A 323 7.72 17.51 3.25
C GLY A 323 9.09 17.40 3.93
N ILE A 324 9.51 18.47 4.61
CA ILE A 324 10.75 18.49 5.38
C ILE A 324 10.45 17.95 6.78
N PHE A 325 11.28 17.04 7.29
CA PHE A 325 11.10 16.46 8.61
C PHE A 325 11.36 17.48 9.72
N ARG A 326 10.39 17.69 10.62
CA ARG A 326 10.49 18.63 11.75
C ARG A 326 11.61 18.29 12.75
N GLY A 327 12.00 17.02 12.81
CA GLY A 327 13.12 16.58 13.65
C GLY A 327 14.47 17.14 13.21
N GLN A 328 14.61 17.60 11.95
CA GLN A 328 15.84 18.22 11.47
C GLN A 328 15.98 19.66 12.02
N LYS A 329 16.88 19.83 13.00
CA LYS A 329 17.09 21.10 13.70
C LYS A 329 18.09 22.03 13.01
N ASP A 330 19.02 21.55 12.20
CA ASP A 330 19.97 22.40 11.48
C ASP A 330 19.28 23.10 10.30
N LYS A 331 19.21 24.45 10.35
CA LYS A 331 18.60 25.26 9.30
C LYS A 331 19.29 25.05 7.95
N ARG A 332 20.62 24.87 7.92
CA ARG A 332 21.37 24.69 6.66
C ARG A 332 20.99 23.41 5.93
N VAL A 333 20.63 22.36 6.68
CA VAL A 333 20.13 21.11 6.09
C VAL A 333 18.71 21.30 5.58
N ARG A 334 17.86 22.04 6.30
CA ARG A 334 16.50 22.38 5.83
C ARG A 334 16.52 23.27 4.59
N ASP A 335 17.39 24.27 4.55
CA ASP A 335 17.61 25.13 3.38
C ASP A 335 18.04 24.28 2.16
N ALA A 336 19.01 23.38 2.36
CA ALA A 336 19.45 22.46 1.31
C ALA A 336 18.35 21.48 0.87
N ALA A 337 17.51 21.02 1.81
CA ALA A 337 16.37 20.16 1.52
C ALA A 337 15.32 20.88 0.67
N PHE A 338 14.98 22.12 1.01
CA PHE A 338 14.07 22.94 0.22
C PHE A 338 14.65 23.23 -1.17
N GLN A 339 15.96 23.51 -1.27
CA GLN A 339 16.64 23.74 -2.54
C GLN A 339 16.47 22.55 -3.51
N TRP A 340 16.53 21.31 -3.00
CA TRP A 340 16.25 20.12 -3.80
C TRP A 340 14.79 20.03 -4.24
N LEU A 341 13.83 20.30 -3.33
CA LEU A 341 12.41 20.28 -3.66
C LEU A 341 12.06 21.31 -4.74
N ALA A 342 12.61 22.53 -4.63
CA ALA A 342 12.44 23.59 -5.62
C ALA A 342 13.12 23.25 -6.95
N PHE A 343 14.35 22.72 -6.93
CA PHE A 343 15.07 22.36 -8.16
C PHE A 343 14.31 21.33 -9.00
N ARG A 344 13.69 20.32 -8.37
CA ARG A 344 12.88 19.31 -9.06
C ARG A 344 11.70 19.91 -9.84
N LYS A 345 11.26 21.12 -9.49
CA LYS A 345 10.19 21.86 -10.16
C LYS A 345 10.71 22.92 -11.13
N SER A 346 12.02 23.13 -11.21
CA SER A 346 12.64 24.10 -12.11
C SER A 346 12.46 23.74 -13.59
N GLN A 347 12.55 24.73 -14.47
CA GLN A 347 12.53 24.52 -15.92
C GLN A 347 13.66 23.58 -16.39
N GLU A 348 14.81 23.60 -15.73
CA GLU A 348 15.93 22.70 -16.03
C GLU A 348 15.57 21.24 -15.75
N ALA A 349 14.97 20.95 -14.59
CA ALA A 349 14.53 19.60 -14.26
C ALA A 349 13.42 19.11 -15.20
N VAL A 350 12.49 20.00 -15.59
CA VAL A 350 11.47 19.70 -16.61
C VAL A 350 12.13 19.37 -17.95
N LYS A 351 13.09 20.20 -18.39
CA LYS A 351 13.82 19.99 -19.64
C LYS A 351 14.53 18.63 -19.65
N ILE A 352 15.27 18.29 -18.59
CA ILE A 352 15.96 17.00 -18.46
C ILE A 352 14.96 15.84 -18.55
N ARG A 353 13.80 15.96 -17.89
CA ARG A 353 12.75 14.95 -17.98
C ARG A 353 12.26 14.79 -19.41
N VAL A 354 11.88 15.88 -20.07
CA VAL A 354 11.38 15.85 -21.44
C VAL A 354 12.41 15.27 -22.41
N ASP A 355 13.66 15.71 -22.33
CA ASP A 355 14.75 15.20 -23.17
C ASP A 355 14.97 13.69 -22.98
N THR A 356 14.91 13.20 -21.74
CA THR A 356 15.07 11.76 -21.47
C THR A 356 13.97 10.93 -22.12
N TYR A 357 12.73 11.42 -22.13
CA TYR A 357 11.60 10.75 -22.77
C TYR A 357 11.67 10.85 -24.30
N ILE A 358 12.18 11.95 -24.86
CA ILE A 358 12.47 12.07 -26.30
C ILE A 358 13.54 11.06 -26.71
N GLU A 359 14.68 11.03 -25.99
CA GLU A 359 15.80 10.11 -26.25
C GLU A 359 15.39 8.63 -26.13
N SER A 360 14.44 8.31 -25.24
CA SER A 360 13.92 6.95 -25.07
C SER A 360 12.76 6.61 -26.01
N ASN A 361 12.34 7.53 -26.90
CA ASN A 361 11.18 7.37 -27.79
C ASN A 361 9.85 7.07 -27.06
N GLU A 362 9.68 7.64 -25.86
CA GLU A 362 8.53 7.42 -24.97
C GLU A 362 7.77 8.72 -24.67
N ILE A 363 7.96 9.77 -25.48
CA ILE A 363 7.37 11.10 -25.24
C ILE A 363 5.84 11.10 -25.04
N SER A 364 5.13 10.13 -25.63
CA SER A 364 3.68 9.96 -25.47
C SER A 364 3.24 9.60 -24.04
N ALA A 365 4.16 9.16 -23.18
CA ALA A 365 3.91 8.88 -21.76
C ALA A 365 4.02 10.13 -20.86
N LEU A 366 4.53 11.25 -21.37
CA LEU A 366 4.66 12.49 -20.59
C LEU A 366 3.31 13.14 -20.33
N ASN A 367 3.22 13.86 -19.21
CA ASN A 367 2.10 14.77 -18.99
C ASN A 367 2.10 15.85 -20.11
N PRO A 368 1.00 16.01 -20.87
CA PRO A 368 0.94 16.92 -22.00
C PRO A 368 1.27 18.39 -21.67
N THR A 369 1.07 18.81 -20.42
CA THR A 369 1.32 20.20 -20.00
C THR A 369 2.80 20.51 -19.76
N LEU A 370 3.66 19.49 -19.64
CA LEU A 370 5.10 19.70 -19.40
C LEU A 370 5.80 20.38 -20.58
N LEU A 371 5.34 20.12 -21.82
CA LEU A 371 5.90 20.78 -23.01
C LEU A 371 5.58 22.28 -23.03
N ASP A 372 4.42 22.69 -22.51
CA ASP A 372 4.00 24.09 -22.48
C ASP A 372 4.89 24.94 -21.55
N ARG A 373 5.60 24.29 -20.60
CA ARG A 373 6.57 24.92 -19.71
C ARG A 373 7.94 25.13 -20.36
N LEU A 374 8.15 24.59 -21.56
CA LEU A 374 9.40 24.68 -22.31
C LEU A 374 9.24 25.64 -23.50
N GLY A 375 10.35 26.22 -23.94
CA GLY A 375 10.34 27.20 -25.04
C GLY A 375 9.92 26.63 -26.41
N PRO A 376 9.78 27.48 -27.45
CA PRO A 376 9.23 27.13 -28.76
C PRO A 376 9.89 25.93 -29.46
N GLY A 377 11.17 25.66 -29.16
CA GLY A 377 11.92 24.53 -29.72
C GLY A 377 11.34 23.15 -29.39
N TYR A 378 10.49 23.04 -28.36
CA TYR A 378 9.82 21.79 -27.98
C TYR A 378 8.43 21.62 -28.61
N HIS A 379 7.86 22.67 -29.23
CA HIS A 379 6.52 22.61 -29.84
C HIS A 379 6.41 21.56 -30.95
N LYS A 380 7.50 21.29 -31.68
CA LYS A 380 7.54 20.23 -32.70
C LYS A 380 7.24 18.84 -32.13
N TYR A 381 7.48 18.64 -30.83
CA TYR A 381 7.23 17.38 -30.17
C TYR A 381 5.79 17.23 -29.67
N ALA A 382 5.01 18.32 -29.63
CA ALA A 382 3.62 18.29 -29.24
C ALA A 382 2.80 17.35 -30.14
N ALA A 383 3.16 17.22 -31.42
CA ALA A 383 2.50 16.31 -32.36
C ALA A 383 2.63 14.82 -31.98
N PHE A 384 3.62 14.44 -31.16
CA PHE A 384 3.77 13.05 -30.67
C PHE A 384 3.02 12.80 -29.37
N ILE A 385 2.60 13.86 -28.69
CA ILE A 385 1.65 13.77 -27.57
C ILE A 385 0.26 13.85 -28.20
N ASN A 386 -0.51 12.77 -28.11
CA ASN A 386 -1.83 12.69 -28.72
C ASN A 386 -2.70 13.92 -28.33
N ASP A 387 -3.14 14.72 -29.30
CA ASP A 387 -3.99 15.90 -29.05
C ASP A 387 -5.25 15.55 -28.26
N ASP A 388 -5.79 14.33 -28.45
CA ASP A 388 -6.92 13.83 -27.68
C ASP A 388 -6.57 13.61 -26.21
N LEU A 389 -5.33 13.21 -25.92
CA LEU A 389 -4.82 13.06 -24.55
C LEU A 389 -4.66 14.40 -23.85
N LYS A 390 -4.17 15.43 -24.56
CA LYS A 390 -4.07 16.80 -24.03
C LYS A 390 -5.46 17.36 -23.70
N LYS A 391 -6.43 17.20 -24.61
CA LYS A 391 -7.83 17.60 -24.38
C LYS A 391 -8.45 16.84 -23.21
N LEU A 392 -8.26 15.53 -23.16
CA LEU A 392 -8.76 14.68 -22.08
C LEU A 392 -8.18 15.12 -20.73
N TYR A 393 -6.87 15.31 -20.63
CA TYR A 393 -6.24 15.77 -19.40
C TYR A 393 -6.79 17.13 -18.95
N GLY A 394 -6.91 18.09 -19.88
CA GLY A 394 -7.47 19.42 -19.60
C GLY A 394 -8.93 19.38 -19.12
N GLN A 395 -9.74 18.42 -19.60
CA GLN A 395 -11.10 18.19 -19.11
C GLN A 395 -11.11 17.55 -17.73
N LEU A 396 -10.35 16.47 -17.54
CA LEU A 396 -10.37 15.70 -16.29
C LEU A 396 -9.80 16.50 -15.11
N ILE A 397 -8.74 17.29 -15.30
CA ILE A 397 -8.13 18.07 -14.21
C ILE A 397 -9.08 19.13 -13.62
N GLN A 398 -10.07 19.59 -14.39
CA GLN A 398 -11.05 20.58 -13.96
C GLN A 398 -12.19 19.97 -13.15
N THR A 399 -12.55 18.71 -13.44
CA THR A 399 -13.67 18.01 -12.79
C THR A 399 -13.21 17.02 -11.73
N ALA A 400 -11.91 16.69 -11.69
CA ALA A 400 -11.37 15.71 -10.77
C ALA A 400 -11.43 16.16 -9.30
N LYS A 401 -11.77 15.22 -8.43
CA LYS A 401 -11.81 15.43 -6.97
C LYS A 401 -10.54 14.87 -6.33
N PRO A 402 -9.91 15.58 -5.38
CA PRO A 402 -8.76 15.03 -4.66
C PRO A 402 -9.11 13.74 -3.92
N GLU A 403 -8.19 12.77 -3.94
CA GLU A 403 -8.23 11.65 -2.98
C GLU A 403 -8.38 12.22 -1.55
N PRO A 404 -9.21 11.63 -0.67
CA PRO A 404 -9.35 12.09 0.71
C PRO A 404 -8.01 12.24 1.44
N TYR A 405 -7.85 13.33 2.20
CA TYR A 405 -6.55 13.72 2.77
C TYR A 405 -6.60 14.18 4.24
N GLY A 406 -7.76 14.06 4.89
CA GLY A 406 -7.97 14.43 6.30
C GLY A 406 -7.46 13.41 7.32
N THR A 407 -7.68 13.70 8.60
CA THR A 407 -7.30 12.81 9.71
C THR A 407 -7.98 11.45 9.54
N ASN A 408 -7.21 10.36 9.69
CA ASN A 408 -7.68 8.98 9.54
C ASN A 408 -8.29 8.63 8.17
N CYS A 409 -8.10 9.46 7.14
CA CYS A 409 -8.57 9.16 5.79
C CYS A 409 -7.82 7.98 5.15
N ASP A 410 -6.65 7.58 5.68
CA ASP A 410 -5.91 6.42 5.22
C ASP A 410 -6.58 5.08 5.55
N LEU A 411 -7.38 5.04 6.63
CA LEU A 411 -8.15 3.86 7.02
C LEU A 411 -9.20 3.46 5.96
N VAL A 412 -9.57 4.37 5.08
CA VAL A 412 -10.65 4.17 4.12
C VAL A 412 -10.47 2.93 3.25
N TYR A 413 -9.25 2.67 2.80
CA TYR A 413 -8.96 1.54 1.91
C TYR A 413 -9.06 0.22 2.67
N ASP A 414 -8.57 0.18 3.90
CA ASP A 414 -8.61 -1.01 4.76
C ASP A 414 -10.05 -1.41 5.09
N TYR A 415 -10.91 -0.44 5.42
CA TYR A 415 -12.30 -0.70 5.78
C TYR A 415 -13.25 -0.85 4.57
N LEU A 416 -12.86 -0.36 3.39
CA LEU A 416 -13.62 -0.57 2.15
C LEU A 416 -13.22 -1.85 1.43
N ASP A 417 -12.01 -2.38 1.62
CA ASP A 417 -11.58 -3.65 1.02
C ASP A 417 -12.52 -4.80 1.41
N LYS A 418 -12.79 -4.96 2.71
CA LYS A 418 -13.62 -6.03 3.24
C LYS A 418 -15.04 -6.11 2.62
N PRO A 419 -15.88 -5.05 2.68
CA PRO A 419 -17.23 -5.13 2.11
C PRO A 419 -17.23 -5.34 0.59
N VAL A 420 -16.20 -4.85 -0.12
CA VAL A 420 -16.09 -5.10 -1.56
C VAL A 420 -15.72 -6.55 -1.85
N GLN A 421 -14.78 -7.12 -1.09
CA GLN A 421 -14.41 -8.53 -1.20
C GLN A 421 -15.56 -9.46 -0.85
N GLU A 422 -16.29 -9.18 0.24
CA GLU A 422 -17.49 -9.96 0.64
C GLU A 422 -18.56 -9.94 -0.46
N ALA A 423 -18.80 -8.79 -1.10
CA ALA A 423 -19.73 -8.68 -2.22
C ALA A 423 -19.29 -9.47 -3.45
N ILE A 424 -17.98 -9.50 -3.77
CA ILE A 424 -17.44 -10.31 -4.87
C ILE A 424 -17.59 -11.80 -4.57
N LEU A 425 -17.27 -12.24 -3.34
CA LEU A 425 -17.42 -13.63 -2.92
C LEU A 425 -18.87 -14.06 -3.00
N TRP A 426 -19.77 -13.26 -2.45
CA TRP A 426 -21.22 -13.46 -2.56
C TRP A 426 -21.65 -13.56 -4.04
N ALA A 427 -21.17 -12.67 -4.90
CA ALA A 427 -21.49 -12.74 -6.32
C ALA A 427 -20.98 -14.02 -7.01
N ARG A 428 -19.85 -14.59 -6.56
CA ARG A 428 -19.27 -15.84 -7.10
C ARG A 428 -20.09 -17.08 -6.79
N GLU A 429 -20.87 -17.04 -5.71
CA GLU A 429 -21.85 -18.09 -5.37
C GLU A 429 -23.04 -18.14 -6.36
N GLY A 430 -23.11 -17.19 -7.31
CA GLY A 430 -24.13 -17.14 -8.37
C GLY A 430 -25.37 -16.33 -8.02
N HIS A 431 -25.34 -15.58 -6.90
CA HIS A 431 -26.47 -14.77 -6.47
C HIS A 431 -26.84 -13.67 -7.46
N LEU A 432 -25.90 -13.21 -8.30
CA LEU A 432 -26.17 -12.22 -9.34
C LEU A 432 -27.14 -12.72 -10.43
N GLU A 433 -27.18 -14.02 -10.69
CA GLU A 433 -28.07 -14.61 -11.70
C GLU A 433 -29.38 -15.11 -11.11
N THR A 434 -29.41 -15.45 -9.81
CA THR A 434 -30.58 -16.04 -9.16
C THR A 434 -31.50 -15.01 -8.48
N GLN A 435 -30.98 -13.84 -8.12
CA GLN A 435 -31.73 -12.82 -7.38
C GLN A 435 -32.22 -11.68 -8.28
N SER A 436 -33.27 -11.00 -7.84
CA SER A 436 -33.76 -9.80 -8.54
C SER A 436 -32.80 -8.62 -8.38
N PRO A 437 -32.79 -7.64 -9.32
CA PRO A 437 -31.93 -6.46 -9.22
C PRO A 437 -32.09 -5.68 -7.90
N ALA A 438 -33.31 -5.63 -7.35
CA ALA A 438 -33.59 -4.95 -6.08
C ALA A 438 -33.01 -5.69 -4.87
N GLU A 439 -33.01 -7.02 -4.88
CA GLU A 439 -32.39 -7.84 -3.83
C GLU A 439 -30.87 -7.72 -3.85
N ILE A 440 -30.28 -7.75 -5.05
CA ILE A 440 -28.84 -7.54 -5.24
C ILE A 440 -28.45 -6.17 -4.68
N GLU A 441 -29.12 -5.10 -5.08
CA GLU A 441 -28.79 -3.74 -4.63
C GLU A 441 -28.96 -3.59 -3.10
N LYS A 442 -29.99 -4.20 -2.52
CA LYS A 442 -30.19 -4.25 -1.06
C LYS A 442 -29.02 -4.96 -0.36
N GLN A 443 -28.55 -6.09 -0.90
CA GLN A 443 -27.43 -6.83 -0.32
C GLN A 443 -26.10 -6.07 -0.47
N MET A 444 -25.86 -5.45 -1.63
CA MET A 444 -24.69 -4.58 -1.85
C MET A 444 -24.68 -3.42 -0.86
N LYS A 445 -25.84 -2.78 -0.64
CA LYS A 445 -25.98 -1.72 0.35
C LYS A 445 -25.69 -2.22 1.76
N TYR A 446 -26.14 -3.42 2.12
CA TYR A 446 -25.86 -4.02 3.44
C TYR A 446 -24.36 -4.18 3.69
N PHE A 447 -23.60 -4.71 2.73
CA PHE A 447 -22.14 -4.82 2.86
C PHE A 447 -21.49 -3.43 3.07
N LEU A 448 -21.89 -2.44 2.28
CA LEU A 448 -21.37 -1.07 2.42
C LEU A 448 -21.76 -0.43 3.75
N ASP A 449 -22.98 -0.64 4.26
CA ASP A 449 -23.43 -0.13 5.55
C ASP A 449 -22.58 -0.69 6.70
N GLU A 450 -22.26 -1.98 6.68
CA GLU A 450 -21.39 -2.59 7.70
C GLU A 450 -19.95 -2.07 7.61
N GLY A 451 -19.40 -1.95 6.41
CA GLY A 451 -18.09 -1.32 6.18
C GLY A 451 -18.05 0.12 6.69
N GLN A 452 -19.05 0.92 6.38
CA GLN A 452 -19.13 2.32 6.78
C GLN A 452 -19.25 2.46 8.29
N LYS A 453 -20.12 1.67 8.94
CA LYS A 453 -20.25 1.67 10.42
C LYS A 453 -18.93 1.37 11.11
N ASN A 454 -18.12 0.46 10.55
CA ASN A 454 -16.82 0.13 11.13
C ASN A 454 -15.81 1.25 10.92
N LEU A 455 -15.77 1.85 9.73
CA LEU A 455 -14.91 3.00 9.46
C LEU A 455 -15.28 4.21 10.32
N GLU A 456 -16.58 4.52 10.47
CA GLU A 456 -17.05 5.65 11.28
C GLU A 456 -16.60 5.50 12.75
N LYS A 457 -16.64 4.29 13.33
CA LYS A 457 -16.14 4.05 14.71
C LYS A 457 -14.66 4.39 14.86
N GLU A 458 -13.86 4.08 13.84
CA GLU A 458 -12.41 4.26 13.87
C GLU A 458 -11.99 5.69 13.54
N MET A 459 -12.68 6.35 12.59
CA MET A 459 -12.47 7.75 12.28
C MET A 459 -12.88 8.67 13.45
N LEU A 460 -13.93 8.30 14.20
CA LEU A 460 -14.46 9.04 15.35
C LEU A 460 -13.77 8.70 16.68
N LYS A 461 -12.51 8.26 16.71
CA LYS A 461 -11.76 7.92 17.96
C LYS A 461 -11.59 9.06 18.99
N ILE A 462 -12.43 10.08 18.97
CA ILE A 462 -12.79 10.90 20.13
C ILE A 462 -13.99 10.21 20.82
N LEU A 463 -13.71 9.19 21.64
CA LEU A 463 -14.74 8.62 22.52
C LEU A 463 -15.25 9.70 23.47
N PRO A 464 -16.57 9.76 23.76
CA PRO A 464 -17.09 10.60 24.83
C PRO A 464 -16.28 10.38 26.11
N PRO A 465 -15.95 11.42 26.88
CA PRO A 465 -15.07 11.29 28.06
C PRO A 465 -15.51 10.20 29.05
N GLU A 466 -16.83 10.00 29.20
CA GLU A 466 -17.40 8.98 30.08
C GLU A 466 -17.14 7.54 29.59
N GLU A 467 -17.27 7.30 28.29
CA GLU A 467 -17.02 5.99 27.70
C GLU A 467 -15.52 5.66 27.76
N ARG A 468 -14.65 6.64 27.46
CA ARG A 468 -13.20 6.49 27.57
C ARG A 468 -12.80 6.10 29.00
N GLN A 469 -13.36 6.74 30.03
CA GLN A 469 -13.09 6.37 31.42
C GLN A 469 -13.55 4.95 31.75
N THR A 470 -14.71 4.54 31.25
CA THR A 470 -15.25 3.20 31.48
C THR A 470 -14.35 2.13 30.85
N ARG A 471 -14.00 2.30 29.57
CA ARG A 471 -13.09 1.38 28.86
C ARG A 471 -11.73 1.31 29.55
N ARG A 472 -11.18 2.45 30.00
CA ARG A 472 -9.93 2.50 30.77
C ARG A 472 -10.01 1.67 32.06
N ARG A 473 -11.10 1.77 32.82
CA ARG A 473 -11.29 0.98 34.06
C ARG A 473 -11.34 -0.52 33.78
N VAL A 474 -12.10 -0.92 32.75
CA VAL A 474 -12.18 -2.33 32.33
C VAL A 474 -10.82 -2.84 31.89
N ALA A 475 -10.10 -2.09 31.06
CA ALA A 475 -8.76 -2.44 30.60
C ALA A 475 -7.77 -2.56 31.76
N MET A 476 -7.82 -1.64 32.73
CA MET A 476 -7.01 -1.71 33.94
C MET A 476 -7.29 -2.99 34.73
N LEU A 477 -8.56 -3.32 34.99
CA LEU A 477 -8.93 -4.55 35.70
C LEU A 477 -8.50 -5.81 34.94
N ALA A 478 -8.76 -5.87 33.64
CA ALA A 478 -8.37 -6.99 32.79
C ALA A 478 -6.84 -7.19 32.80
N THR A 479 -6.08 -6.09 32.69
CA THR A 479 -4.62 -6.09 32.70
C THR A 479 -4.08 -6.58 34.06
N ILE A 480 -4.63 -6.08 35.18
CA ILE A 480 -4.25 -6.53 36.53
C ILE A 480 -4.56 -8.01 36.72
N CYS A 481 -5.73 -8.49 36.28
CA CYS A 481 -6.11 -9.90 36.32
C CYS A 481 -5.14 -10.76 35.51
N LEU A 482 -4.79 -10.34 34.29
CA LEU A 482 -3.85 -11.04 33.41
C LEU A 482 -2.47 -11.14 34.07
N PHE A 483 -1.91 -10.04 34.56
CA PHE A 483 -0.61 -10.05 35.26
C PHE A 483 -0.64 -10.91 36.53
N SER A 484 -1.75 -10.90 37.27
CA SER A 484 -1.93 -11.74 38.45
C SER A 484 -1.96 -13.22 38.09
N LEU A 485 -2.64 -13.58 37.00
CA LEU A 485 -2.70 -14.96 36.48
C LEU A 485 -1.32 -15.44 36.00
N PHE A 486 -0.60 -14.61 35.24
CA PHE A 486 0.78 -14.92 34.86
C PHE A 486 1.71 -15.04 36.07
N GLY A 487 1.60 -14.14 37.03
CA GLY A 487 2.37 -14.19 38.28
C GLY A 487 2.08 -15.47 39.07
N TRP A 488 0.81 -15.87 39.16
CA TRP A 488 0.40 -17.14 39.78
C TRP A 488 0.93 -18.36 39.03
N ALA A 489 0.82 -18.38 37.71
CA ALA A 489 1.34 -19.48 36.87
C ALA A 489 2.87 -19.60 37.02
N PHE A 490 3.58 -18.47 36.98
CA PHE A 490 5.03 -18.44 37.19
C PHE A 490 5.41 -18.92 38.59
N TYR A 491 4.69 -18.48 39.62
CA TYR A 491 4.86 -18.98 40.98
C TYR A 491 4.63 -20.50 41.08
N ARG A 492 3.60 -21.03 40.40
CA ARG A 492 3.31 -22.48 40.36
C ARG A 492 4.43 -23.25 39.67
N VAL A 493 4.88 -22.80 38.52
CA VAL A 493 6.00 -23.41 37.78
C VAL A 493 7.27 -23.36 38.61
N TYR A 494 7.58 -22.21 39.20
CA TYR A 494 8.72 -22.05 40.11
C TYR A 494 8.63 -23.01 41.30
N LYS A 495 7.47 -23.15 41.94
CA LYS A 495 7.27 -24.06 43.07
C LYS A 495 7.40 -25.55 42.68
N VAL A 496 7.01 -25.92 41.46
CA VAL A 496 7.13 -27.29 40.95
C VAL A 496 8.58 -27.61 40.55
N LEU A 497 9.27 -26.65 39.93
CA LEU A 497 10.66 -26.80 39.50
C LEU A 497 11.69 -26.53 40.61
N SER A 498 11.28 -25.95 41.74
CA SER A 498 12.19 -25.73 42.86
C SER A 498 12.46 -27.05 43.60
N PRO A 499 13.74 -27.45 43.74
CA PRO A 499 14.09 -28.72 44.37
C PRO A 499 13.70 -28.72 45.85
N GLN A 500 13.12 -29.83 46.32
CA GLN A 500 12.61 -29.98 47.70
C GLN A 500 13.70 -29.95 48.79
N ASN A 501 14.98 -30.16 48.43
CA ASN A 501 16.12 -30.10 49.33
C ASN A 501 17.18 -29.13 48.80
N THR A 502 17.33 -27.96 49.41
CA THR A 502 18.44 -27.06 49.14
C THR A 502 19.47 -27.15 50.26
N LEU A 503 20.61 -27.81 49.98
CA LEU A 503 21.85 -27.42 50.64
C LEU A 503 22.12 -25.97 50.23
N ARG A 504 21.82 -25.02 51.13
CA ARG A 504 22.22 -23.62 51.00
C ARG A 504 23.76 -23.54 50.97
N LYS A 505 24.38 -23.77 49.81
CA LYS A 505 25.73 -23.25 49.55
C LYS A 505 25.57 -21.82 49.09
N GLY A 506 26.08 -20.88 49.89
CA GLY A 506 26.14 -19.46 49.55
C GLY A 506 26.87 -19.24 48.24
N TRP A 507 26.64 -18.08 47.62
CA TRP A 507 27.27 -17.69 46.37
C TRP A 507 28.76 -17.51 46.62
N ASP A 508 29.57 -18.52 46.28
CA ASP A 508 31.01 -18.51 46.49
C ASP A 508 31.70 -17.73 45.35
N LEU A 509 31.41 -16.43 45.29
CA LEU A 509 31.83 -15.49 44.24
C LEU A 509 33.35 -15.46 44.05
N LYS A 510 34.12 -15.71 45.11
CA LYS A 510 35.59 -15.80 45.06
C LYS A 510 36.08 -17.05 44.35
N ARG A 511 35.39 -18.18 44.49
CA ARG A 511 35.81 -19.47 43.91
C ARG A 511 35.56 -19.55 42.41
N TYR A 512 34.51 -18.90 41.92
CA TYR A 512 34.08 -18.97 40.52
C TYR A 512 34.19 -17.64 39.76
N TRP A 513 35.00 -16.69 40.24
CA TRP A 513 35.11 -15.36 39.65
C TRP A 513 35.47 -15.38 38.16
N GLN A 514 36.28 -16.35 37.72
CA GLN A 514 36.63 -16.56 36.31
C GLN A 514 35.40 -16.98 35.47
N ALA A 515 34.53 -17.85 36.00
CA ALA A 515 33.31 -18.26 35.33
C ALA A 515 32.31 -17.10 35.21
N TYR A 516 32.18 -16.28 36.25
CA TYR A 516 31.37 -15.06 36.19
C TYR A 516 31.93 -14.05 35.19
N LEU A 517 33.26 -13.88 35.13
CA LEU A 517 33.91 -12.98 34.18
C LEU A 517 33.68 -13.40 32.73
N VAL A 518 33.67 -14.70 32.43
CA VAL A 518 33.33 -15.23 31.10
C VAL A 518 31.82 -15.14 30.79
N LEU A 519 30.95 -15.22 31.81
CA LEU A 519 29.50 -15.07 31.64
C LEU A 519 29.04 -13.62 31.45
N ILE A 520 29.76 -12.65 32.03
CA ILE A 520 29.38 -11.23 32.00
C ILE A 520 29.10 -10.73 30.57
N PRO A 521 29.97 -10.96 29.55
CA PRO A 521 29.68 -10.54 28.19
C PRO A 521 28.37 -11.10 27.65
N ALA A 522 28.11 -12.40 27.82
CA ALA A 522 26.88 -13.03 27.33
C ALA A 522 25.63 -12.48 28.04
N VAL A 523 25.68 -12.35 29.37
CA VAL A 523 24.58 -11.78 30.17
C VAL A 523 24.35 -10.31 29.80
N LEU A 524 25.42 -9.53 29.61
CA LEU A 524 25.32 -8.13 29.23
C LEU A 524 24.72 -7.96 27.85
N THR A 525 25.12 -8.78 26.87
CA THR A 525 24.51 -8.80 25.53
C THR A 525 23.01 -9.10 25.63
N ILE A 526 22.62 -10.14 26.38
CA ILE A 526 21.20 -10.46 26.58
C ILE A 526 20.45 -9.31 27.28
N ALA A 527 21.02 -8.74 28.35
CA ALA A 527 20.40 -7.65 29.10
C ALA A 527 20.19 -6.40 28.22
N VAL A 528 21.21 -6.00 27.45
CA VAL A 528 21.18 -4.79 26.62
C VAL A 528 20.31 -4.98 25.38
N TRP A 529 20.35 -6.14 24.72
CA TRP A 529 19.65 -6.32 23.44
C TRP A 529 18.27 -6.94 23.57
N GLN A 530 17.98 -7.68 24.65
CA GLN A 530 16.67 -8.32 24.86
C GLN A 530 15.85 -7.63 25.94
N TYR A 531 16.44 -7.40 27.13
CA TYR A 531 15.67 -6.88 28.27
C TYR A 531 15.52 -5.37 28.28
N TYR A 532 16.52 -4.60 27.85
CA TYR A 532 16.41 -3.14 27.79
C TYR A 532 15.30 -2.67 26.82
N PRO A 533 15.21 -3.17 25.56
CA PRO A 533 14.09 -2.83 24.69
C PRO A 533 12.74 -3.26 25.25
N LEU A 534 12.67 -4.43 25.91
CA LEU A 534 11.46 -4.92 26.57
C LEU A 534 10.98 -3.96 27.67
N LEU A 535 11.89 -3.50 28.54
CA LEU A 535 11.55 -2.54 29.60
C LEU A 535 11.10 -1.20 29.01
N ARG A 536 11.81 -0.71 27.99
CA ARG A 536 11.48 0.55 27.33
C ARG A 536 10.13 0.49 26.62
N GLY A 537 9.84 -0.61 25.90
CA GLY A 537 8.54 -0.87 25.28
C GLY A 537 7.42 -1.04 26.30
N SER A 538 7.71 -1.67 27.46
CA SER A 538 6.75 -1.81 28.55
C SER A 538 6.34 -0.45 29.13
N ALA A 539 7.28 0.51 29.25
CA ALA A 539 6.95 1.87 29.66
C ALA A 539 6.13 2.62 28.61
N MET A 540 6.46 2.42 27.31
CA MET A 540 5.73 3.01 26.19
C MET A 540 4.26 2.57 26.12
N ALA A 541 3.95 1.36 26.60
CA ALA A 541 2.57 0.88 26.67
C ALA A 541 1.66 1.78 27.54
N PHE A 542 2.21 2.64 28.40
CA PHE A 542 1.45 3.56 29.25
C PHE A 542 1.55 5.04 28.81
N GLN A 543 2.18 5.30 27.66
CA GLN A 543 2.51 6.64 27.17
C GLN A 543 1.85 6.91 25.82
N ASP A 544 1.46 8.16 25.57
CA ASP A 544 1.20 8.69 24.22
C ASP A 544 2.55 9.06 23.60
N TYR A 545 3.23 8.04 23.07
CA TYR A 545 4.57 8.18 22.55
C TYR A 545 4.54 8.62 21.09
N LYS A 546 4.84 9.90 20.85
CA LYS A 546 5.09 10.43 19.50
C LYS A 546 6.58 10.45 19.22
N VAL A 547 7.01 9.77 18.17
CA VAL A 547 8.44 9.59 17.88
C VAL A 547 9.18 10.91 17.60
N ALA A 548 8.52 11.88 16.95
CA ALA A 548 9.17 13.12 16.52
C ALA A 548 9.14 14.26 17.56
N VAL A 549 8.36 14.10 18.63
CA VAL A 549 8.19 15.14 19.66
C VAL A 549 8.85 14.64 20.94
N PRO A 550 9.73 15.42 21.59
CA PRO A 550 10.39 15.00 22.82
C PRO A 550 9.45 14.96 24.05
N VAL A 551 8.22 15.44 23.91
CA VAL A 551 7.21 15.45 24.98
C VAL A 551 6.44 14.14 24.95
N VAL A 552 6.54 13.39 26.04
CA VAL A 552 5.82 12.13 26.22
C VAL A 552 4.73 12.34 27.28
N ASN A 553 3.47 12.25 26.87
CA ASN A 553 2.35 12.35 27.79
C ASN A 553 2.04 10.97 28.38
N TRP A 554 1.80 10.88 29.68
CA TRP A 554 1.38 9.63 30.31
C TRP A 554 -0.13 9.46 30.15
N VAL A 555 -0.55 8.35 29.52
CA VAL A 555 -1.98 8.04 29.27
C VAL A 555 -2.50 6.89 30.11
N GLY A 556 -1.63 6.23 30.90
CA GLY A 556 -2.01 5.14 31.78
C GLY A 556 -2.49 3.92 30.98
N PHE A 557 -3.74 3.49 31.18
CA PHE A 557 -4.27 2.27 30.57
C PHE A 557 -5.01 2.50 29.24
N ASP A 558 -4.93 3.68 28.65
CA ASP A 558 -5.65 3.99 27.40
C ASP A 558 -5.23 3.09 26.24
N ASN A 559 -3.93 2.89 26.03
CA ASN A 559 -3.44 1.98 24.98
C ASN A 559 -3.97 0.54 25.15
N PHE A 560 -4.11 0.07 26.40
CA PHE A 560 -4.69 -1.25 26.70
C PHE A 560 -6.19 -1.29 26.41
N ALA A 561 -6.91 -0.19 26.67
CA ALA A 561 -8.32 -0.07 26.31
C ALA A 561 -8.50 -0.07 24.80
N ASP A 562 -7.63 0.62 24.06
CA ASP A 562 -7.67 0.63 22.60
C ASP A 562 -7.46 -0.77 22.04
N VAL A 563 -6.50 -1.54 22.55
CA VAL A 563 -6.28 -2.94 22.13
C VAL A 563 -7.44 -3.86 22.52
N LEU A 564 -7.93 -3.76 23.76
CA LEU A 564 -8.99 -4.63 24.28
C LEU A 564 -10.30 -4.49 23.50
N TYR A 565 -10.62 -3.27 23.06
CA TYR A 565 -11.85 -2.97 22.31
C TYR A 565 -11.65 -2.95 20.79
N ASN A 566 -10.43 -3.25 20.30
CA ASN A 566 -10.17 -3.39 18.89
C ASN A 566 -10.57 -4.81 18.42
N SER A 567 -11.58 -4.90 17.55
CA SER A 567 -12.04 -6.17 16.97
C SER A 567 -10.98 -6.87 16.12
N ASP A 568 -10.16 -6.11 15.42
CA ASP A 568 -9.16 -6.61 14.49
C ASP A 568 -8.00 -7.28 15.25
N PHE A 569 -7.70 -6.80 16.46
CA PHE A 569 -6.75 -7.45 17.37
C PHE A 569 -7.20 -8.87 17.71
N TRP A 570 -8.45 -9.05 18.15
CA TRP A 570 -9.00 -10.35 18.51
C TRP A 570 -9.14 -11.29 17.32
N TYR A 571 -9.55 -10.76 16.16
CA TYR A 571 -9.60 -11.51 14.93
C TYR A 571 -8.21 -12.00 14.48
N SER A 572 -7.20 -11.13 14.54
CA SER A 572 -5.81 -11.49 14.20
C SER A 572 -5.22 -12.51 15.16
N LEU A 573 -5.54 -12.41 16.46
CA LEU A 573 -5.13 -13.38 17.48
C LEU A 573 -5.74 -14.77 17.19
N TRP A 574 -7.03 -14.81 16.88
CA TRP A 574 -7.69 -16.06 16.48
C TRP A 574 -7.11 -16.65 15.19
N LEU A 575 -6.89 -15.82 14.17
CA LEU A 575 -6.32 -16.27 12.91
C LEU A 575 -4.90 -16.83 13.08
N SER A 576 -4.10 -16.21 13.95
CA SER A 576 -2.76 -16.69 14.30
C SER A 576 -2.79 -18.04 15.01
N PHE A 577 -3.75 -18.22 15.92
CA PHE A 577 -3.96 -19.51 16.59
C PHE A 577 -4.42 -20.58 15.60
N TYR A 578 -5.39 -20.27 14.75
CA TYR A 578 -5.91 -21.17 13.72
C TYR A 578 -4.81 -21.59 12.72
N TYR A 579 -4.02 -20.63 12.23
CA TYR A 579 -2.85 -20.89 11.39
C TYR A 579 -1.85 -21.83 12.09
N SER A 580 -1.45 -21.49 13.32
CA SER A 580 -0.47 -22.28 14.08
C SER A 580 -0.95 -23.71 14.31
N PHE A 581 -2.22 -23.88 14.65
CA PHE A 581 -2.84 -25.19 14.83
C PHE A 581 -2.80 -26.03 13.54
N LEU A 582 -3.20 -25.44 12.41
CA LEU A 582 -3.18 -26.12 11.11
C LEU A 582 -1.76 -26.45 10.64
N VAL A 583 -0.80 -25.54 10.85
CA VAL A 583 0.61 -25.79 10.52
C VAL A 583 1.13 -26.98 11.32
N ILE A 584 0.92 -27.00 12.64
CA ILE A 584 1.35 -28.14 13.47
C ILE A 584 0.69 -29.43 12.98
N LEU A 585 -0.61 -29.41 12.73
CA LEU A 585 -1.34 -30.59 12.25
C LEU A 585 -0.80 -31.10 10.91
N LEU A 586 -0.60 -30.22 9.92
CA LEU A 586 -0.24 -30.57 8.54
C LEU A 586 1.25 -30.77 8.31
N THR A 587 2.12 -30.25 9.17
CA THR A 587 3.58 -30.46 9.06
C THR A 587 4.07 -31.62 9.91
N TRP A 588 3.35 -31.99 10.97
CA TRP A 588 3.75 -33.11 11.83
C TRP A 588 3.09 -34.43 11.40
N LEU A 589 1.78 -34.41 11.12
CA LEU A 589 1.02 -35.64 10.89
C LEU A 589 1.36 -36.32 9.55
N PRO A 590 1.43 -35.63 8.40
CA PRO A 590 1.73 -36.27 7.12
C PRO A 590 3.13 -36.91 7.06
N PRO A 591 4.23 -36.26 7.48
CA PRO A 591 5.54 -36.92 7.50
C PRO A 591 5.57 -38.15 8.41
N LEU A 592 4.85 -38.13 9.55
CA LEU A 592 4.73 -39.29 10.43
C LEU A 592 4.00 -40.45 9.73
N LEU A 593 2.84 -40.18 9.11
CA LEU A 593 2.08 -41.19 8.37
C LEU A 593 2.87 -41.74 7.18
N LEU A 594 3.55 -40.87 6.44
CA LEU A 594 4.38 -41.25 5.30
C LEU A 594 5.59 -42.07 5.72
N ALA A 595 6.24 -41.74 6.85
CA ALA A 595 7.34 -42.52 7.40
C ALA A 595 6.90 -43.94 7.76
N LEU A 596 5.72 -44.09 8.37
CA LEU A 596 5.13 -45.39 8.66
C LEU A 596 4.79 -46.16 7.37
N MET A 597 4.19 -45.50 6.37
CA MET A 597 3.88 -46.12 5.08
C MET A 597 5.14 -46.57 4.33
N LEU A 598 6.23 -45.79 4.39
CA LEU A 598 7.51 -46.11 3.74
C LEU A 598 8.22 -47.32 4.37
N ASP A 599 8.01 -47.55 5.67
CA ASP A 599 8.57 -48.72 6.37
C ASP A 599 7.91 -50.02 5.89
N GLU A 600 6.63 -49.96 5.51
CA GLU A 600 5.83 -51.09 5.05
C GLU A 600 5.97 -51.41 3.55
N VAL A 601 6.77 -50.65 2.78
CA VAL A 601 6.93 -50.86 1.32
C VAL A 601 8.15 -51.74 1.01
N PRO A 602 7.97 -53.03 0.64
CA PRO A 602 9.08 -53.98 0.47
C PRO A 602 9.83 -53.86 -0.87
N ARG A 603 9.29 -53.11 -1.86
CA ARG A 603 9.89 -52.95 -3.21
C ARG A 603 9.88 -51.48 -3.63
N PHE A 604 10.95 -51.02 -4.29
CA PHE A 604 11.13 -49.63 -4.73
C PHE A 604 11.26 -48.58 -3.59
N SER A 605 11.64 -49.00 -2.39
CA SER A 605 11.78 -48.11 -1.22
C SER A 605 12.70 -46.90 -1.46
N VAL A 606 13.80 -47.07 -2.22
CA VAL A 606 14.70 -45.97 -2.60
C VAL A 606 14.01 -44.95 -3.52
N LEU A 607 13.23 -45.41 -4.51
CA LEU A 607 12.49 -44.53 -5.42
C LEU A 607 11.46 -43.69 -4.65
N PHE A 608 10.67 -44.33 -3.79
CA PHE A 608 9.68 -43.61 -2.99
C PHE A 608 10.35 -42.63 -2.03
N ARG A 609 11.41 -43.02 -1.32
CA ARG A 609 12.20 -42.09 -0.47
C ARG A 609 12.68 -40.88 -1.25
N VAL A 610 13.25 -41.08 -2.45
CA VAL A 610 13.71 -39.96 -3.30
C VAL A 610 12.57 -39.04 -3.70
N LEU A 611 11.42 -39.59 -4.13
CA LEU A 611 10.25 -38.78 -4.50
C LEU A 611 9.68 -37.99 -3.32
N PHE A 612 9.69 -38.56 -2.11
CA PHE A 612 9.21 -37.89 -0.90
C PHE A 612 10.18 -36.82 -0.38
N TYR A 613 11.49 -37.03 -0.52
CA TYR A 613 12.49 -36.02 -0.14
C TYR A 613 12.71 -34.95 -1.21
N LEU A 614 12.25 -35.17 -2.45
CA LEU A 614 12.41 -34.23 -3.56
C LEU A 614 11.94 -32.80 -3.23
N PRO A 615 10.78 -32.58 -2.60
CA PRO A 615 10.32 -31.24 -2.24
C PRO A 615 11.27 -30.51 -1.28
N ALA A 616 11.80 -31.23 -0.28
CA ALA A 616 12.74 -30.67 0.70
C ALA A 616 14.10 -30.30 0.08
N LEU A 617 14.42 -30.83 -1.10
CA LEU A 617 15.62 -30.47 -1.86
C LEU A 617 15.42 -29.24 -2.75
N ILE A 618 14.17 -28.84 -3.01
CA ILE A 618 13.84 -27.66 -3.81
C ILE A 618 13.97 -26.42 -2.92
N SER A 619 14.53 -25.34 -3.44
CA SER A 619 14.62 -24.09 -2.69
C SER A 619 13.22 -23.53 -2.40
N GLY A 620 13.02 -22.96 -1.20
CA GLY A 620 11.71 -22.41 -0.82
C GLY A 620 11.15 -21.39 -1.82
N LEU A 621 12.02 -20.63 -2.50
CA LEU A 621 11.62 -19.69 -3.56
C LEU A 621 10.97 -20.42 -4.75
N VAL A 622 11.57 -21.51 -5.23
CA VAL A 622 11.02 -22.30 -6.35
C VAL A 622 9.69 -22.95 -5.95
N VAL A 623 9.59 -23.45 -4.71
CA VAL A 623 8.33 -23.97 -4.16
C VAL A 623 7.23 -22.92 -4.25
N ILE A 624 7.49 -21.71 -3.76
CA ILE A 624 6.49 -20.61 -3.77
C ILE A 624 6.03 -20.29 -5.20
N PHE A 625 6.96 -20.16 -6.16
CA PHE A 625 6.59 -19.85 -7.55
C PHE A 625 5.80 -20.97 -8.23
N LEU A 626 6.20 -22.23 -8.00
CA LEU A 626 5.50 -23.40 -8.54
C LEU A 626 4.07 -23.48 -8.03
N TRP A 627 3.87 -23.36 -6.71
CA TRP A 627 2.53 -23.40 -6.12
C TRP A 627 1.69 -22.17 -6.48
N LYS A 628 2.32 -21.00 -6.65
CA LYS A 628 1.63 -19.82 -7.18
C LYS A 628 1.06 -20.05 -8.57
N GLN A 629 1.79 -20.75 -9.44
CA GLN A 629 1.30 -21.12 -10.78
C GLN A 629 0.19 -22.18 -10.70
N PHE A 630 0.29 -23.12 -9.76
CA PHE A 630 -0.74 -24.16 -9.58
C PHE A 630 -2.08 -23.57 -9.13
N PHE A 631 -2.02 -22.56 -8.26
CA PHE A 631 -3.18 -21.83 -7.73
C PHE A 631 -3.56 -20.60 -8.56
N ASP A 632 -3.12 -20.48 -9.82
CA ASP A 632 -3.61 -19.40 -10.69
C ASP A 632 -5.14 -19.50 -10.79
N PRO A 633 -5.88 -18.41 -10.52
CA PRO A 633 -7.33 -18.45 -10.48
C PRO A 633 -7.95 -18.62 -11.86
N GLY A 634 -7.21 -18.43 -12.96
CA GLY A 634 -7.71 -18.62 -14.31
C GLY A 634 -8.02 -20.08 -14.67
N PRO A 635 -8.67 -20.31 -15.84
CA PRO A 635 -8.96 -21.66 -16.32
C PRO A 635 -7.68 -22.48 -16.62
N GLU A 636 -6.56 -21.78 -16.82
CA GLU A 636 -5.24 -22.37 -17.09
C GLU A 636 -4.48 -22.79 -15.81
N GLY A 637 -4.94 -22.40 -14.62
CA GLY A 637 -4.28 -22.81 -13.38
C GLY A 637 -4.32 -24.33 -13.22
N LEU A 638 -3.18 -24.97 -12.90
CA LEU A 638 -3.08 -26.44 -12.88
C LEU A 638 -4.15 -27.07 -11.98
N MET A 639 -4.38 -26.50 -10.79
CA MET A 639 -5.39 -27.02 -9.88
C MET A 639 -6.81 -26.73 -10.38
N ASN A 640 -7.05 -25.60 -11.05
CA ASN A 640 -8.35 -25.33 -11.65
C ASN A 640 -8.65 -26.23 -12.84
N GLN A 641 -7.65 -26.60 -13.66
CA GLN A 641 -7.82 -27.61 -14.70
C GLN A 641 -8.25 -28.95 -14.09
N ALA A 642 -7.62 -29.36 -12.98
CA ALA A 642 -7.99 -30.56 -12.26
C ALA A 642 -9.41 -30.48 -11.63
N MET A 643 -9.76 -29.36 -11.00
CA MET A 643 -11.09 -29.17 -10.40
C MET A 643 -12.20 -29.13 -11.48
N ASN A 644 -11.93 -28.49 -12.61
CA ASN A 644 -12.84 -28.48 -13.76
C ASN A 644 -13.02 -29.88 -14.35
N PHE A 645 -11.95 -30.67 -14.47
CA PHE A 645 -12.02 -32.07 -14.89
C PHE A 645 -12.90 -32.91 -13.95
N LEU A 646 -12.80 -32.66 -12.64
CA LEU A 646 -13.61 -33.33 -11.61
C LEU A 646 -15.04 -32.78 -11.49
N GLY A 647 -15.40 -31.72 -12.22
CA GLY A 647 -16.73 -31.11 -12.21
C GLY A 647 -17.01 -30.12 -11.07
N PHE A 648 -15.99 -29.73 -10.29
CA PHE A 648 -16.12 -28.77 -9.18
C PHE A 648 -16.06 -27.30 -9.61
N GLY A 649 -15.84 -27.03 -10.90
CA GLY A 649 -15.71 -25.69 -11.44
C GLY A 649 -14.43 -24.97 -11.01
N GLN A 650 -14.31 -23.70 -11.42
CA GLN A 650 -13.14 -22.88 -11.18
C GLN A 650 -13.12 -22.37 -9.73
N GLN A 651 -11.98 -22.56 -9.06
CA GLN A 651 -11.73 -22.11 -7.70
C GLN A 651 -10.87 -20.86 -7.70
N TYR A 652 -11.18 -19.92 -6.80
CA TYR A 652 -10.45 -18.67 -6.63
C TYR A 652 -9.49 -18.79 -5.44
N TRP A 653 -8.70 -19.88 -5.39
CA TRP A 653 -7.78 -20.34 -4.33
C TRP A 653 -7.35 -19.30 -3.29
N PHE A 654 -6.67 -18.25 -3.75
CA PHE A 654 -6.14 -17.20 -2.92
C PHE A 654 -7.19 -16.14 -2.57
N GLU A 655 -8.12 -15.87 -3.47
CA GLU A 655 -9.15 -14.84 -3.31
C GLU A 655 -10.31 -15.27 -2.41
N ASP A 656 -10.46 -16.58 -2.15
CA ASP A 656 -11.40 -17.13 -1.19
C ASP A 656 -10.76 -17.25 0.20
N PRO A 657 -11.25 -16.54 1.23
CA PRO A 657 -10.75 -16.61 2.61
C PRO A 657 -10.74 -18.03 3.21
N HIS A 658 -11.66 -18.90 2.78
CA HIS A 658 -11.75 -20.27 3.27
C HIS A 658 -10.66 -21.18 2.69
N LEU A 659 -10.22 -20.91 1.46
CA LEU A 659 -9.18 -21.67 0.78
C LEU A 659 -7.79 -21.07 0.97
N ALA A 660 -7.68 -19.76 1.14
CA ALA A 660 -6.41 -19.04 1.19
C ALA A 660 -5.48 -19.57 2.28
N MET A 661 -6.01 -19.85 3.48
CA MET A 661 -5.24 -20.42 4.59
C MET A 661 -4.62 -21.77 4.22
N ILE A 662 -5.40 -22.65 3.60
CA ILE A 662 -4.94 -23.97 3.17
C ILE A 662 -3.91 -23.83 2.04
N CYS A 663 -4.12 -22.91 1.10
CA CYS A 663 -3.18 -22.64 0.01
C CYS A 663 -1.82 -22.11 0.50
N LEU A 664 -1.77 -21.49 1.68
CA LEU A 664 -0.51 -21.08 2.33
C LEU A 664 0.19 -22.23 3.04
N ILE A 665 -0.56 -23.13 3.67
CA ILE A 665 0.00 -24.21 4.50
C ILE A 665 0.41 -25.43 3.67
N ILE A 666 -0.35 -25.79 2.63
CA ILE A 666 -0.03 -26.96 1.78
C ILE A 666 1.39 -26.88 1.19
N PRO A 667 1.84 -25.76 0.58
CA PRO A 667 3.20 -25.66 0.06
C PRO A 667 4.26 -25.81 1.15
N LEU A 668 3.98 -25.28 2.35
CA LEU A 668 4.88 -25.38 3.50
C LEU A 668 4.99 -26.83 3.98
N ALA A 669 3.86 -27.52 4.13
CA ALA A 669 3.78 -28.93 4.52
C ALA A 669 4.35 -29.87 3.46
N TRP A 670 4.25 -29.50 2.18
CA TRP A 670 4.85 -30.27 1.08
C TRP A 670 6.37 -30.12 1.06
N ALA A 671 6.91 -28.96 1.43
CA ALA A 671 8.35 -28.69 1.45
C ALA A 671 9.06 -29.11 2.75
N SER A 672 8.31 -29.48 3.79
CA SER A 672 8.82 -29.79 5.14
C SER A 672 9.36 -31.20 5.31
#